data_AF-A0A7W8EDR3-F1
#
_entry.id   AF-A0A7W8EDR3-F1
#
_cell.length_a   1.000
_cell.length_b   1.000
_cell.length_c   1.000
_cell.angle_alpha   90.00
_cell.angle_beta   90.00
_cell.angle_gamma   90.00
#
_symmetry.space_group_name_H-M   'P 1'
#
loop_
_entity.id
_entity.type
_entity.pdbx_description
1 polymer ?
#
loop_
_entity_poly.entity_id
_entity_poly.type
_entity_poly.pdbx_seq_one_letter_code
_entity_poly.pdbx_strand_id
1 'polypeptide(L)'
;MTTGAWEAVRKAVDAYDMHAVALLAAGFGDDERREVAAQLTAYLPVARRIGEEDDERRLDRHHEKWDVLQARADELDVPVHSLPEAQHLMRPQIMERWIEPLRVAGAATLPGAAAVAAWLNRRELRRPLNRWQGSIDDVPQLVAVLSARPAAWQSDLAVRLALRLRGARPEADNQVRLVLEMLRRTGAEPPKHDPLTLAWLAAATPSSSATLAKDGLLDAMVPRLFESEGVGRALRDSTDWPKALHKLTARSLTGAARVSRKALLSGCVRRFLRGGQAADLRFFIRLHDLLDPTDGEVAEHGHDYLRLLPIAPGNVAELALKRVRRLGELPAHGAGEAVLGLLFRQESKLVGAGLSWLERLLRDPAHDLDDYASALATALAGESAVVRERAVKLAVKHAARFTPLGAETIRQAVELLPADQGGALATAFGGEANSPDQTPAPLPPRPLPVAPEPGLFESSPQDLTAPPARYDWTAQEQWLDTFVRQAATDRAALTAALTPLSADFHDLLYWKSPWTKPAIWVSAIARELAEPGAEHTAPSRAGHPATAQSPKAEQMLSSLGGVPIKPLTERVPDPANCDASLYMPLARFAEVYQALLDERLPPYLLATPSREDGGLDAAVLVERLEGYAADNIAPLPFDLRQALLRLRRSVPDEMAAQAHGSPGEPARPVAAGAQQPPVETARTVAVQAQQLPGEAGQMVAREQQLRGETARTVVARAQRLPGEAGRMVAARLTARPVEPQVTLRWTTHGNDPRILAEITLAPEDHDLLADLLTSRTSSESCQRLLPALAGYRELVAARSVYGLLSSWPIARPDTDDLRRLALADGPGGPGMALLLAWSLLGGDSGRATPKEPFLWMAASGDLPAEEVGRQFAALLPRLRGHLPEALRTLQELAELGAHQEVWRVMTGLLPAYLQAERATTTHTRLVSFAADAAAWAGARGELPVITDLATRTRTSDLVRQARRLHTHLTSL
;
A
#
# COMPACT_ATOMS: atom_id res chain seq x y z
N MET A 1 37.15 8.15 41.96
CA MET A 1 35.68 8.00 42.09
C MET A 1 35.30 6.76 41.30
N THR A 2 34.87 5.70 41.97
CA THR A 2 34.39 4.47 41.33
C THR A 2 33.14 4.80 40.54
N THR A 3 33.27 4.89 39.22
CA THR A 3 32.16 5.05 38.28
C THR A 3 31.18 3.90 38.51
N GLY A 4 29.93 4.19 38.86
CA GLY A 4 28.90 3.15 39.11
C GLY A 4 28.69 2.25 37.90
N ALA A 5 28.21 1.02 38.11
CA ALA A 5 28.05 0.03 37.05
C ALA A 5 27.09 0.51 35.95
N TRP A 6 26.03 1.24 36.33
CA TRP A 6 25.13 1.88 35.37
C TRP A 6 25.84 2.90 34.47
N GLU A 7 26.68 3.74 35.06
CA GLU A 7 27.34 4.83 34.33
C GLU A 7 28.33 4.30 33.28
N ALA A 8 29.02 3.20 33.59
CA ALA A 8 29.89 2.52 32.63
C ALA A 8 29.10 1.91 31.46
N VAL A 9 27.95 1.27 31.73
CA VAL A 9 27.08 0.71 30.69
C VAL A 9 26.47 1.82 29.83
N ARG A 10 25.97 2.89 30.46
CA ARG A 10 25.39 4.06 29.78
C ARG A 10 26.39 4.65 28.79
N LYS A 11 27.63 4.89 29.22
CA LYS A 11 28.70 5.40 28.37
C LYS A 11 28.99 4.49 27.17
N ALA A 12 28.96 3.16 27.36
CA ALA A 12 29.16 2.21 26.27
C ALA A 12 27.96 2.16 25.29
N VAL A 13 26.74 2.29 25.80
CA VAL A 13 25.52 2.42 24.98
C VAL A 13 25.55 3.69 24.14
N ASP A 14 25.90 4.82 24.74
CA ASP A 14 25.98 6.13 24.07
C ASP A 14 27.12 6.16 23.03
N ALA A 15 28.16 5.35 23.22
CA ALA A 15 29.23 5.14 22.24
C ALA A 15 28.86 4.13 21.14
N TYR A 16 27.65 3.57 21.16
CA TYR A 16 27.18 2.50 20.26
C TYR A 16 28.03 1.22 20.30
N ASP A 17 28.71 0.94 21.41
CA ASP A 17 29.65 -0.18 21.54
C ASP A 17 29.02 -1.36 22.29
N MET A 18 28.36 -2.25 21.54
CA MET A 18 27.77 -3.47 22.10
C MET A 18 28.82 -4.46 22.66
N HIS A 19 30.07 -4.42 22.19
CA HIS A 19 31.14 -5.30 22.67
C HIS A 19 31.61 -4.85 24.05
N ALA A 20 31.79 -3.54 24.24
CA ALA A 20 32.10 -2.97 25.55
C ALA A 20 30.99 -3.27 26.56
N VAL A 21 29.71 -3.16 26.17
CA VAL A 21 28.58 -3.54 27.03
C VAL A 21 28.66 -5.02 27.44
N ALA A 22 28.92 -5.93 26.49
CA ALA A 22 29.04 -7.36 26.79
C ALA A 22 30.21 -7.67 27.75
N LEU A 23 31.37 -7.03 27.53
CA LEU A 23 32.57 -7.19 28.37
C LEU A 23 32.34 -6.67 29.80
N LEU A 24 31.76 -5.48 29.95
CA LEU A 24 31.39 -4.93 31.25
C LEU A 24 30.43 -5.88 31.98
N ALA A 25 29.39 -6.35 31.28
CA ALA A 25 28.39 -7.21 31.88
C ALA A 25 28.89 -8.63 32.20
N ALA A 26 29.99 -9.09 31.59
CA ALA A 26 30.64 -10.34 31.96
C ALA A 26 31.33 -10.24 33.34
N GLY A 27 31.80 -9.05 33.72
CA GLY A 27 32.42 -8.79 35.02
C GLY A 27 31.44 -8.52 36.17
N PHE A 28 30.15 -8.30 35.88
CA PHE A 28 29.18 -7.88 36.90
C PHE A 28 28.72 -8.98 37.85
N GLY A 29 28.72 -8.65 39.15
CA GLY A 29 28.01 -9.35 40.21
C GLY A 29 26.50 -9.06 40.23
N ASP A 30 25.77 -9.66 41.18
CA ASP A 30 24.31 -9.55 41.25
C ASP A 30 23.80 -8.14 41.60
N ASP A 31 24.55 -7.40 42.43
CA ASP A 31 24.20 -6.01 42.80
C ASP A 31 24.34 -5.07 41.59
N GLU A 32 25.44 -5.18 40.84
CA GLU A 32 25.72 -4.38 39.65
C GLU A 32 24.70 -4.67 38.53
N ARG A 33 24.33 -5.94 38.34
CA ARG A 33 23.26 -6.31 37.40
C ARG A 33 21.91 -5.72 37.80
N ARG A 34 21.58 -5.71 39.10
CA ARG A 34 20.35 -5.09 39.62
C ARG A 34 20.35 -3.57 39.44
N GLU A 35 21.48 -2.91 39.70
CA GLU A 35 21.65 -1.47 39.46
C GLU A 35 21.37 -1.11 38.00
N VAL A 36 22.02 -1.80 37.06
CA VAL A 36 21.84 -1.54 35.62
C VAL A 36 20.41 -1.86 35.17
N ALA A 37 19.86 -3.00 35.59
CA ALA A 37 18.50 -3.41 35.23
C ALA A 37 17.43 -2.39 35.66
N ALA A 38 17.60 -1.74 36.82
CA ALA A 38 16.66 -0.74 37.33
C ALA A 38 16.60 0.52 36.46
N GLN A 39 17.72 0.90 35.84
CA GLN A 39 17.84 2.15 35.07
C GLN A 39 17.56 1.97 33.57
N LEU A 40 17.80 0.78 33.02
CA LEU A 40 17.68 0.50 31.57
C LEU A 40 16.32 0.88 30.97
N THR A 41 15.22 0.61 31.67
CA THR A 41 13.88 0.89 31.15
C THR A 41 13.60 2.39 31.08
N ALA A 42 14.05 3.15 32.07
CA ALA A 42 13.89 4.61 32.11
C ALA A 42 14.79 5.30 31.08
N TYR A 43 15.94 4.70 30.76
CA TYR A 43 16.89 5.27 29.81
C TYR A 43 16.50 5.08 28.34
N LEU A 44 15.64 4.11 28.02
CA LEU A 44 15.25 3.79 26.64
C LEU A 44 14.76 5.00 25.82
N PRO A 45 13.82 5.86 26.30
CA PRO A 45 13.42 7.06 25.55
C PRO A 45 14.53 8.10 25.41
N VAL A 46 15.51 8.13 26.33
CA VAL A 46 16.66 9.04 26.26
C VAL A 46 17.66 8.57 25.19
N ALA A 47 18.02 7.30 25.21
CA ALA A 47 18.90 6.69 24.19
C ALA A 47 18.31 6.84 22.78
N ARG A 48 16.99 6.70 22.64
CA ARG A 48 16.28 6.92 21.40
C ARG A 48 16.45 8.35 20.89
N ARG A 49 16.19 9.36 21.73
CA ARG A 49 16.32 10.77 21.36
C ARG A 49 17.76 11.11 20.95
N ILE A 50 18.75 10.70 21.73
CA ILE A 50 20.18 10.89 21.40
C ILE A 50 20.52 10.24 20.06
N GLY A 51 20.02 9.02 19.84
CA GLY A 51 20.19 8.30 18.58
C GLY A 51 19.55 8.99 17.38
N GLU A 52 18.32 9.49 17.53
CA GLU A 52 17.59 10.26 16.50
C GLU A 52 18.37 11.54 16.15
N GLU A 53 18.84 12.30 17.14
CA GLU A 53 19.69 13.49 16.91
C GLU A 53 21.02 13.14 16.21
N ASP A 54 21.67 12.04 16.59
CA ASP A 54 22.91 11.58 15.95
C ASP A 54 22.71 11.10 14.52
N ASP A 55 21.57 10.46 14.24
CA ASP A 55 21.17 10.04 12.91
C ASP A 55 20.87 11.26 12.04
N GLU A 56 20.17 12.26 12.55
CA GLU A 56 19.96 13.55 11.89
C GLU A 56 21.31 14.22 11.56
N ARG A 57 22.21 14.35 12.54
CA ARG A 57 23.57 14.89 12.32
C ARG A 57 24.37 14.09 11.28
N ARG A 58 24.12 12.78 11.14
CA ARG A 58 24.79 11.93 10.16
C ARG A 58 24.20 12.09 8.76
N LEU A 59 22.88 12.18 8.67
CA LEU A 59 22.16 12.46 7.42
C LEU A 59 22.50 13.86 6.91
N ASP A 60 22.63 14.85 7.80
CA ASP A 60 23.08 16.19 7.45
C ASP A 60 24.48 16.17 6.82
N ARG A 61 25.45 15.54 7.49
CA ARG A 61 26.81 15.37 6.95
C ARG A 61 26.84 14.54 5.66
N HIS A 62 25.88 13.63 5.49
CA HIS A 62 25.75 12.84 4.27
C HIS A 62 25.25 13.71 3.13
N HIS A 63 24.20 14.50 3.33
CA HIS A 63 23.70 15.46 2.36
C HIS A 63 24.75 16.53 2.02
N GLU A 64 25.42 17.12 3.01
CA GLU A 64 26.51 18.09 2.77
C GLU A 64 27.61 17.50 1.86
N LYS A 65 27.98 16.24 2.08
CA LYS A 65 28.96 15.55 1.21
C LYS A 65 28.38 15.24 -0.16
N TRP A 66 27.11 14.89 -0.23
CA TRP A 66 26.43 14.64 -1.51
C TRP A 66 26.37 15.91 -2.35
N ASP A 67 26.05 17.06 -1.75
CA ASP A 67 26.01 18.37 -2.42
C ASP A 67 27.40 18.76 -2.95
N VAL A 68 28.46 18.53 -2.17
CA VAL A 68 29.85 18.73 -2.62
C VAL A 68 30.19 17.84 -3.81
N LEU A 69 29.75 16.58 -3.80
CA LEU A 69 29.97 15.68 -4.93
C LEU A 69 29.12 16.04 -6.14
N GLN A 70 27.91 16.53 -5.94
CA GLN A 70 27.05 17.02 -7.01
C GLN A 70 27.69 18.23 -7.69
N ALA A 71 28.14 19.23 -6.92
CA ALA A 71 28.85 20.39 -7.47
C ALA A 71 30.10 19.99 -8.26
N ARG A 72 30.89 19.03 -7.74
CA ARG A 72 32.06 18.48 -8.46
C ARG A 72 31.67 17.71 -9.72
N ALA A 73 30.55 17.00 -9.70
CA ALA A 73 30.05 16.27 -10.85
C ALA A 73 29.59 17.23 -11.96
N ASP A 74 28.94 18.33 -11.57
CA ASP A 74 28.50 19.41 -12.45
C ASP A 74 29.72 20.14 -13.07
N GLU A 75 30.78 20.41 -12.30
CA GLU A 75 32.06 20.96 -12.81
C GLU A 75 32.73 20.05 -13.85
N LEU A 76 32.55 18.74 -13.71
CA LEU A 76 33.16 17.72 -14.57
C LEU A 76 32.25 17.28 -15.72
N ASP A 77 31.02 17.81 -15.81
CA ASP A 77 29.96 17.39 -16.75
C ASP A 77 29.76 15.87 -16.78
N VAL A 78 29.78 15.24 -15.59
CA VAL A 78 29.52 13.81 -15.43
C VAL A 78 28.40 13.58 -14.41
N PRO A 79 27.63 12.49 -14.52
CA PRO A 79 26.67 12.16 -13.48
C PRO A 79 27.35 11.88 -12.15
N VAL A 80 26.80 12.39 -11.03
CA VAL A 80 27.38 12.26 -9.67
C VAL A 80 27.68 10.81 -9.28
N HIS A 81 26.89 9.85 -9.74
CA HIS A 81 27.09 8.41 -9.47
C HIS A 81 28.32 7.81 -10.18
N SER A 82 28.88 8.51 -11.15
CA SER A 82 30.14 8.16 -11.81
C SER A 82 31.36 8.45 -10.93
N LEU A 83 31.21 9.26 -9.88
CA LEU A 83 32.28 9.55 -8.94
C LEU A 83 32.45 8.37 -7.94
N PRO A 84 33.67 7.83 -7.77
CA PRO A 84 33.94 6.73 -6.82
C PRO A 84 33.54 7.05 -5.37
N GLU A 85 33.62 8.31 -4.97
CA GLU A 85 33.23 8.82 -3.66
C GLU A 85 31.70 8.78 -3.46
N ALA A 86 30.92 9.02 -4.51
CA ALA A 86 29.47 8.94 -4.47
C ALA A 86 29.00 7.50 -4.24
N GLN A 87 29.68 6.52 -4.86
CA GLN A 87 29.39 5.09 -4.66
C GLN A 87 29.55 4.65 -3.20
N HIS A 88 30.47 5.27 -2.44
CA HIS A 88 30.63 5.01 -1.01
C HIS A 88 29.51 5.62 -0.17
N LEU A 89 29.05 6.83 -0.53
CA LEU A 89 27.93 7.49 0.14
C LEU A 89 26.59 6.82 -0.13
N MET A 90 26.41 6.19 -1.29
CA MET A 90 25.20 5.43 -1.62
C MET A 90 25.02 4.14 -0.82
N ARG A 91 26.00 3.74 0.01
CA ARG A 91 25.85 2.56 0.87
C ARG A 91 24.79 2.81 1.95
N PRO A 92 23.92 1.82 2.23
CA PRO A 92 23.00 1.84 3.36
C PRO A 92 23.61 2.38 4.65
N GLN A 93 23.05 3.47 5.16
CA GLN A 93 23.43 3.96 6.48
C GLN A 93 22.65 3.17 7.55
N ILE A 94 23.39 2.68 8.55
CA ILE A 94 22.77 2.03 9.72
C ILE A 94 22.27 3.13 10.65
N MET A 95 20.95 3.32 10.71
CA MET A 95 20.24 4.20 11.64
C MET A 95 19.99 3.49 12.97
N GLU A 96 19.60 4.23 14.00
CA GLU A 96 19.16 3.72 15.30
C GLU A 96 20.20 2.78 15.94
N ARG A 97 21.48 3.17 15.92
CA ARG A 97 22.60 2.32 16.38
C ARG A 97 22.59 2.04 17.89
N TRP A 98 21.73 2.73 18.64
CA TRP A 98 21.51 2.55 20.07
C TRP A 98 20.80 1.22 20.40
N ILE A 99 20.15 0.59 19.42
CA ILE A 99 19.32 -0.60 19.63
C ILE A 99 20.16 -1.79 20.10
N GLU A 100 21.23 -2.15 19.39
CA GLU A 100 22.03 -3.34 19.66
C GLU A 100 22.74 -3.33 21.03
N PRO A 101 23.42 -2.25 21.44
CA PRO A 101 23.99 -2.14 22.79
C PRO A 101 22.92 -2.28 23.89
N LEU A 102 21.72 -1.70 23.72
CA LEU A 102 20.63 -1.82 24.70
C LEU A 102 20.03 -3.23 24.74
N ARG A 103 19.96 -3.93 23.60
CA ARG A 103 19.58 -5.35 23.56
C ARG A 103 20.55 -6.20 24.35
N VAL A 104 21.86 -6.00 24.16
CA VAL A 104 22.92 -6.71 24.90
C VAL A 104 22.88 -6.36 26.39
N ALA A 105 22.76 -5.09 26.75
CA ALA A 105 22.68 -4.64 28.14
C ALA A 105 21.52 -5.31 28.89
N GLY A 106 20.32 -5.29 28.30
CA GLY A 106 19.15 -5.91 28.92
C GLY A 106 19.24 -7.44 28.98
N ALA A 107 19.78 -8.10 27.94
CA ALA A 107 20.01 -9.55 27.97
C ALA A 107 21.00 -9.95 29.06
N ALA A 108 22.01 -9.13 29.31
CA ALA A 108 23.04 -9.42 30.30
C ALA A 108 22.60 -9.11 31.74
N THR A 109 21.73 -8.12 31.98
CA THR A 109 21.49 -7.59 33.34
C THR A 109 20.10 -7.89 33.90
N LEU A 110 19.07 -8.02 33.07
CA LEU A 110 17.70 -8.22 33.55
C LEU A 110 17.52 -9.55 34.31
N PRO A 111 16.68 -9.57 35.37
CA PRO A 111 16.46 -10.76 36.16
C PRO A 111 15.49 -11.73 35.47
N GLY A 112 15.86 -13.01 35.39
CA GLY A 112 14.95 -14.06 34.91
C GLY A 112 14.74 -14.10 33.39
N ALA A 113 14.40 -15.29 32.88
CA ALA A 113 14.26 -15.52 31.44
C ALA A 113 13.04 -14.80 30.84
N ALA A 114 11.97 -14.63 31.64
CA ALA A 114 10.77 -13.91 31.21
C ALA A 114 11.03 -12.41 30.95
N ALA A 115 11.81 -11.74 31.81
CA ALA A 115 12.12 -10.32 31.64
C ALA A 115 13.02 -10.09 30.41
N VAL A 116 14.04 -10.94 30.23
CA VAL A 116 14.91 -10.88 29.04
C VAL A 116 14.11 -11.16 27.76
N ALA A 117 13.24 -12.16 27.75
CA ALA A 117 12.36 -12.44 26.61
C ALA A 117 11.43 -11.25 26.31
N ALA A 118 10.91 -10.57 27.35
CA ALA A 118 10.09 -9.38 27.16
C ALA A 118 10.89 -8.20 26.59
N TRP A 119 12.08 -7.97 27.09
CA TRP A 119 12.99 -6.90 26.64
C TRP A 119 13.38 -7.06 25.17
N LEU A 120 13.90 -8.23 24.78
CA LEU A 120 14.35 -8.49 23.41
C LEU A 120 13.22 -8.45 22.36
N ASN A 121 11.96 -8.53 22.81
CA ASN A 121 10.76 -8.47 21.98
C ASN A 121 10.04 -7.10 22.02
N ARG A 122 10.57 -6.11 22.73
CA ARG A 122 10.02 -4.74 22.74
C ARG A 122 10.01 -4.16 21.32
N ARG A 123 8.95 -3.43 20.98
CA ARG A 123 8.75 -2.89 19.62
C ARG A 123 9.86 -1.90 19.27
N GLU A 124 10.31 -1.14 20.26
CA GLU A 124 11.34 -0.11 20.19
C GLU A 124 12.75 -0.69 19.97
N LEU A 125 12.96 -1.97 20.33
CA LEU A 125 14.24 -2.67 20.15
C LEU A 125 14.20 -3.66 18.97
N ARG A 126 13.18 -3.54 18.12
CA ARG A 126 13.02 -4.35 16.91
C ARG A 126 13.39 -3.52 15.69
N ARG A 127 14.48 -3.89 15.04
CA ARG A 127 14.89 -3.31 13.76
C ARG A 127 13.92 -3.78 12.65
N PRO A 128 13.34 -2.88 11.84
CA PRO A 128 12.53 -3.27 10.69
C PRO A 128 13.37 -4.05 9.67
N LEU A 129 12.83 -5.15 9.14
CA LEU A 129 13.42 -5.86 8.00
C LEU A 129 13.15 -5.05 6.72
N ASN A 130 13.94 -4.01 6.44
CA ASN A 130 14.08 -3.53 5.07
C ASN A 130 15.39 -4.10 4.50
N ARG A 131 15.34 -4.58 3.25
CA ARG A 131 16.49 -5.17 2.54
C ARG A 131 17.68 -4.20 2.38
N TRP A 132 17.45 -2.92 2.69
CA TRP A 132 18.35 -1.80 2.39
C TRP A 132 18.84 -1.04 3.62
N GLN A 133 18.52 -1.44 4.86
CA GLN A 133 19.33 -1.07 6.03
C GLN A 133 20.30 -2.21 6.32
N GLY A 134 21.59 -1.90 6.43
CA GLY A 134 22.54 -2.88 6.97
C GLY A 134 22.08 -3.32 8.36
N SER A 135 22.04 -4.63 8.62
CA SER A 135 21.82 -5.15 9.97
C SER A 135 23.15 -5.27 10.68
N ILE A 136 23.25 -4.72 11.90
CA ILE A 136 24.34 -5.08 12.81
C ILE A 136 24.07 -6.51 13.29
N ASP A 137 25.06 -7.40 13.26
CA ASP A 137 24.91 -8.76 13.80
C ASP A 137 25.19 -8.77 15.31
N ASP A 138 24.13 -8.63 16.13
CA ASP A 138 24.19 -8.64 17.59
C ASP A 138 24.10 -10.05 18.19
N VAL A 139 23.81 -11.07 17.37
CA VAL A 139 23.60 -12.46 17.81
C VAL A 139 24.82 -13.03 18.55
N PRO A 140 26.07 -12.87 18.09
CA PRO A 140 27.23 -13.40 18.80
C PRO A 140 27.37 -12.84 20.23
N GLN A 141 27.12 -11.53 20.40
CA GLN A 141 27.22 -10.88 21.71
C GLN A 141 26.08 -11.28 22.63
N LEU A 142 24.85 -11.37 22.10
CA LEU A 142 23.71 -11.89 22.84
C LEU A 142 23.94 -13.33 23.29
N VAL A 143 24.42 -14.20 22.40
CA VAL A 143 24.74 -15.59 22.76
C VAL A 143 25.82 -15.64 23.84
N ALA A 144 26.86 -14.82 23.76
CA ALA A 144 27.94 -14.78 24.75
C ALA A 144 27.42 -14.43 26.15
N VAL A 145 26.65 -13.34 26.30
CA VAL A 145 26.11 -12.92 27.60
C VAL A 145 25.06 -13.87 28.14
N LEU A 146 24.25 -14.49 27.27
CA LEU A 146 23.22 -15.45 27.67
C LEU A 146 23.82 -16.80 28.10
N SER A 147 24.93 -17.22 27.48
CA SER A 147 25.61 -18.49 27.80
C SER A 147 26.23 -18.51 29.20
N ALA A 148 26.47 -17.35 29.81
CA ALA A 148 26.94 -17.24 31.19
C ALA A 148 25.87 -17.56 32.25
N ARG A 149 24.59 -17.69 31.86
CA ARG A 149 23.48 -17.98 32.77
C ARG A 149 23.33 -19.49 33.03
N PRO A 150 22.64 -19.93 34.10
CA PRO A 150 22.43 -21.36 34.35
C PRO A 150 21.69 -22.09 33.20
N ALA A 151 22.02 -23.35 32.94
CA ALA A 151 21.48 -24.11 31.81
C ALA A 151 19.93 -24.20 31.79
N ALA A 152 19.30 -24.43 32.96
CA ALA A 152 17.83 -24.47 33.07
C ALA A 152 17.19 -23.12 32.69
N TRP A 153 17.85 -22.01 33.02
CA TRP A 153 17.40 -20.66 32.65
C TRP A 153 17.53 -20.41 31.14
N GLN A 154 18.61 -20.89 30.52
CA GLN A 154 18.81 -20.75 29.08
C GLN A 154 17.74 -21.51 28.29
N SER A 155 17.39 -22.73 28.71
CA SER A 155 16.33 -23.52 28.08
C SER A 155 14.95 -22.85 28.20
N ASP A 156 14.60 -22.32 29.39
CA ASP A 156 13.35 -21.56 29.57
C ASP A 156 13.32 -20.30 28.68
N LEU A 157 14.44 -19.57 28.58
CA LEU A 157 14.54 -18.41 27.68
C LEU A 157 14.33 -18.81 26.22
N ALA A 158 14.98 -19.89 25.75
CA ALA A 158 14.88 -20.34 24.37
C ALA A 158 13.43 -20.66 23.98
N VAL A 159 12.70 -21.39 24.85
CA VAL A 159 11.28 -21.71 24.66
C VAL A 159 10.41 -20.44 24.65
N ARG A 160 10.63 -19.50 25.58
CA ARG A 160 9.88 -18.23 25.64
C ARG A 160 10.10 -17.36 24.41
N LEU A 161 11.34 -17.25 23.94
CA LEU A 161 11.65 -16.48 22.74
C LEU A 161 11.01 -17.12 21.49
N ALA A 162 11.03 -18.46 21.39
CA ALA A 162 10.39 -19.20 20.32
C ALA A 162 8.86 -18.99 20.27
N LEU A 163 8.20 -18.98 21.43
CA LEU A 163 6.76 -18.69 21.55
C LEU A 163 6.39 -17.23 21.22
N ARG A 164 7.35 -16.30 21.20
CA ARG A 164 7.11 -14.88 20.86
C ARG A 164 7.33 -14.54 19.38
N LEU A 165 7.79 -15.49 18.57
CA LEU A 165 7.90 -15.31 17.12
C LEU A 165 6.51 -15.03 16.51
N ARG A 166 6.46 -14.25 15.43
CA ARG A 166 5.19 -13.87 14.78
C ARG A 166 5.31 -13.96 13.27
N GLY A 167 4.27 -14.53 12.65
CA GLY A 167 4.03 -14.53 11.20
C GLY A 167 5.05 -15.30 10.37
N ALA A 168 4.76 -15.40 9.07
CA ALA A 168 5.71 -15.89 8.07
C ALA A 168 6.73 -14.78 7.75
N ARG A 169 8.00 -15.14 7.62
CA ARG A 169 9.09 -14.21 7.26
C ARG A 169 9.79 -14.71 6.00
N PRO A 170 10.09 -13.83 5.03
CA PRO A 170 10.81 -14.23 3.81
C PRO A 170 12.28 -14.58 4.11
N GLU A 171 12.89 -13.93 5.12
CA GLU A 171 14.29 -14.11 5.50
C GLU A 171 14.42 -14.16 7.04
N ALA A 172 15.46 -14.83 7.55
CA ALA A 172 15.71 -14.95 8.99
C ALA A 172 16.47 -13.73 9.53
N ASP A 173 15.78 -12.89 10.30
CA ASP A 173 16.42 -11.78 11.03
C ASP A 173 17.26 -12.28 12.22
N ASN A 174 17.97 -11.35 12.86
CA ASN A 174 18.77 -11.66 14.05
C ASN A 174 17.94 -12.25 15.19
N GLN A 175 16.67 -11.88 15.32
CA GLN A 175 15.80 -12.45 16.33
C GLN A 175 15.55 -13.94 16.07
N VAL A 176 15.23 -14.32 14.84
CA VAL A 176 15.07 -15.72 14.43
C VAL A 176 16.38 -16.47 14.59
N ARG A 177 17.49 -15.89 14.13
CA ARG A 177 18.83 -16.48 14.27
C ARG A 177 19.16 -16.75 15.74
N LEU A 178 18.94 -15.80 16.63
CA LEU A 178 19.13 -15.95 18.07
C LEU A 178 18.27 -17.08 18.65
N VAL A 179 16.98 -17.12 18.32
CA VAL A 179 16.06 -18.18 18.82
C VAL A 179 16.55 -19.57 18.41
N LEU A 180 16.85 -19.76 17.12
CA LEU A 180 17.27 -21.05 16.60
C LEU A 180 18.64 -21.45 17.16
N GLU A 181 19.56 -20.51 17.33
CA GLU A 181 20.86 -20.75 17.95
C GLU A 181 20.72 -21.16 19.43
N MET A 182 19.88 -20.46 20.19
CA MET A 182 19.61 -20.82 21.59
C MET A 182 18.96 -22.20 21.71
N LEU A 183 18.01 -22.55 20.85
CA LEU A 183 17.40 -23.89 20.83
C LEU A 183 18.44 -24.98 20.50
N ARG A 184 19.30 -24.75 19.50
CA ARG A 184 20.37 -25.70 19.13
C ARG A 184 21.38 -25.90 20.27
N ARG A 185 21.78 -24.82 20.95
CA ARG A 185 22.75 -24.86 22.05
C ARG A 185 22.22 -25.52 23.30
N THR A 186 20.98 -25.20 23.68
CA THR A 186 20.37 -25.71 24.91
C THR A 186 19.83 -27.13 24.76
N GLY A 187 19.56 -27.58 23.53
CA GLY A 187 18.90 -28.84 23.27
C GLY A 187 17.45 -28.87 23.76
N ALA A 188 16.87 -27.71 24.10
CA ALA A 188 15.50 -27.62 24.57
C ALA A 188 14.51 -28.10 23.49
N GLU A 189 13.50 -28.86 23.89
CA GLU A 189 12.47 -29.31 22.96
C GLU A 189 11.75 -28.09 22.36
N PRO A 190 11.75 -27.91 21.03
CA PRO A 190 11.11 -26.76 20.40
C PRO A 190 9.60 -26.73 20.73
N PRO A 191 9.01 -25.61 21.18
CA PRO A 191 7.57 -25.57 21.50
C PRO A 191 6.70 -25.71 20.25
N LYS A 192 5.54 -26.35 20.34
CA LYS A 192 4.57 -26.47 19.22
C LYS A 192 4.01 -25.09 18.86
N HIS A 193 4.59 -24.45 17.85
CA HIS A 193 4.29 -23.07 17.47
C HIS A 193 4.59 -22.83 16.00
N ASP A 194 3.57 -22.59 15.17
CA ASP A 194 3.70 -22.51 13.71
C ASP A 194 4.71 -21.43 13.24
N PRO A 195 4.75 -20.22 13.83
CA PRO A 195 5.77 -19.22 13.47
C PRO A 195 7.22 -19.68 13.68
N LEU A 196 7.47 -20.61 14.63
CA LEU A 196 8.80 -21.18 14.81
C LEU A 196 9.19 -22.08 13.63
N THR A 197 8.26 -22.91 13.13
CA THR A 197 8.47 -23.74 11.94
C THR A 197 8.80 -22.88 10.73
N LEU A 198 8.07 -21.77 10.53
CA LEU A 198 8.31 -20.82 9.44
C LEU A 198 9.66 -20.10 9.58
N ALA A 199 10.02 -19.71 10.80
CA ALA A 199 11.31 -19.08 11.10
C ALA A 199 12.49 -20.03 10.82
N TRP A 200 12.35 -21.30 11.18
CA TRP A 200 13.35 -22.33 10.85
C TRP A 200 13.52 -22.50 9.34
N LEU A 201 12.41 -22.56 8.59
CA LEU A 201 12.44 -22.63 7.12
C LEU A 201 13.17 -21.45 6.47
N ALA A 202 12.93 -20.24 6.97
CA ALA A 202 13.59 -19.04 6.49
C ALA A 202 15.11 -19.03 6.77
N ALA A 203 15.56 -19.66 7.86
CA ALA A 203 16.97 -19.72 8.25
C ALA A 203 17.75 -20.89 7.60
N ALA A 204 17.08 -22.00 7.33
CA ALA A 204 17.71 -23.26 6.95
C ALA A 204 18.01 -23.38 5.44
N THR A 205 18.00 -22.28 4.67
CA THR A 205 18.14 -22.22 3.20
C THR A 205 18.90 -23.42 2.63
N PRO A 206 18.23 -24.30 1.84
CA PRO A 206 18.76 -25.61 1.49
C PRO A 206 19.78 -25.55 0.34
N SER A 207 20.83 -24.75 0.50
CA SER A 207 21.96 -24.69 -0.44
C SER A 207 22.80 -25.97 -0.38
N SER A 208 22.69 -26.75 0.70
CA SER A 208 23.29 -28.08 0.84
C SER A 208 22.48 -28.97 1.78
N SER A 209 22.00 -30.11 1.27
CA SER A 209 21.33 -31.15 2.08
C SER A 209 22.23 -31.70 3.19
N ALA A 210 23.56 -31.60 3.05
CA ALA A 210 24.51 -32.01 4.07
C ALA A 210 24.51 -31.08 5.30
N THR A 211 24.27 -29.78 5.10
CA THR A 211 24.13 -28.82 6.22
C THR A 211 22.83 -29.08 6.97
N LEU A 212 21.74 -29.29 6.24
CA LEU A 212 20.43 -29.61 6.82
C LEU A 212 20.46 -30.92 7.62
N ALA A 213 21.19 -31.94 7.14
CA ALA A 213 21.35 -33.23 7.84
C ALA A 213 22.02 -33.09 9.22
N LYS A 214 22.87 -32.06 9.40
CA LYS A 214 23.59 -31.77 10.65
C LYS A 214 22.81 -30.87 11.60
N ASP A 215 21.66 -30.31 11.20
CA ASP A 215 20.87 -29.46 12.08
C ASP A 215 20.21 -30.29 13.20
N GLY A 216 20.52 -29.95 14.45
CA GLY A 216 19.97 -30.63 15.63
C GLY A 216 18.46 -30.46 15.78
N LEU A 217 17.85 -29.46 15.12
CA LEU A 217 16.40 -29.23 15.17
C LEU A 217 15.61 -30.08 14.15
N LEU A 218 16.30 -30.76 13.22
CA LEU A 218 15.67 -31.43 12.08
C LEU A 218 14.59 -32.43 12.50
N ASP A 219 14.88 -33.28 13.49
CA ASP A 219 13.96 -34.35 13.92
C ASP A 219 12.65 -33.80 14.51
N ALA A 220 12.74 -32.68 15.23
CA ALA A 220 11.57 -32.01 15.81
C ALA A 220 10.79 -31.19 14.76
N MET A 221 11.48 -30.61 13.77
CA MET A 221 10.87 -29.72 12.77
C MET A 221 10.25 -30.45 11.58
N VAL A 222 10.80 -31.58 11.13
CA VAL A 222 10.31 -32.32 9.95
C VAL A 222 8.84 -32.74 10.08
N PRO A 223 8.37 -33.35 11.19
CA PRO A 223 6.95 -33.67 11.36
C PRO A 223 6.07 -32.41 11.26
N ARG A 224 6.55 -31.29 11.82
CA ARG A 224 5.81 -30.02 11.88
C ARG A 224 5.62 -29.36 10.53
N LEU A 225 6.46 -29.67 9.54
CA LEU A 225 6.27 -29.20 8.16
C LEU A 225 4.92 -29.61 7.59
N PHE A 226 4.38 -30.75 8.01
CA PHE A 226 3.12 -31.29 7.55
C PHE A 226 1.93 -30.90 8.43
N GLU A 227 2.18 -30.27 9.58
CA GLU A 227 1.15 -29.95 10.58
C GLU A 227 0.95 -28.44 10.77
N SER A 228 2.00 -27.65 10.63
CA SER A 228 1.99 -26.21 10.90
C SER A 228 1.32 -25.43 9.76
N GLU A 229 0.52 -24.42 10.11
CA GLU A 229 -0.08 -23.51 9.14
C GLU A 229 0.97 -22.61 8.47
N GLY A 230 0.71 -22.19 7.23
CA GLY A 230 1.58 -21.29 6.47
C GLY A 230 2.82 -21.92 5.81
N VAL A 231 3.22 -23.15 6.15
CA VAL A 231 4.37 -23.85 5.53
C VAL A 231 4.18 -23.99 4.03
N GLY A 232 2.97 -24.37 3.61
CA GLY A 232 2.62 -24.50 2.20
C GLY A 232 2.83 -23.18 1.44
N ARG A 233 2.36 -22.05 1.99
CA ARG A 233 2.54 -20.72 1.41
C ARG A 233 4.02 -20.34 1.31
N ALA A 234 4.80 -20.59 2.35
CA ALA A 234 6.23 -20.27 2.39
C ALA A 234 7.04 -21.07 1.37
N LEU A 235 6.69 -22.34 1.13
CA LEU A 235 7.45 -23.26 0.29
C LEU A 235 6.84 -23.50 -1.09
N ARG A 236 5.67 -22.93 -1.41
CA ARG A 236 4.90 -23.25 -2.62
C ARG A 236 5.70 -23.17 -3.93
N ASP A 237 6.67 -22.26 -3.99
CA ASP A 237 7.49 -21.99 -5.17
C ASP A 237 8.87 -22.67 -5.08
N SER A 238 9.27 -23.18 -3.91
CA SER A 238 10.59 -23.80 -3.71
C SER A 238 10.77 -25.11 -4.47
N THR A 239 11.84 -25.20 -5.25
CA THR A 239 12.26 -26.43 -5.94
C THR A 239 13.30 -27.24 -5.15
N ASP A 240 13.98 -26.60 -4.20
CA ASP A 240 15.16 -27.18 -3.53
C ASP A 240 14.78 -27.94 -2.27
N TRP A 241 13.81 -27.44 -1.51
CA TRP A 241 13.32 -28.10 -0.29
C TRP A 241 12.79 -29.53 -0.53
N PRO A 242 11.93 -29.80 -1.54
CA PRO A 242 11.51 -31.17 -1.84
C PRO A 242 12.68 -32.11 -2.16
N LYS A 243 13.66 -31.62 -2.95
CA LYS A 243 14.86 -32.39 -3.32
C LYS A 243 15.74 -32.65 -2.11
N ALA A 244 15.90 -31.67 -1.22
CA ALA A 244 16.68 -31.81 0.01
C ALA A 244 16.07 -32.86 0.94
N LEU A 245 14.77 -32.81 1.20
CA LEU A 245 14.07 -33.80 2.02
C LEU A 245 14.13 -35.21 1.40
N HIS A 246 13.93 -35.32 0.09
CA HIS A 246 14.08 -36.59 -0.63
C HIS A 246 15.50 -37.15 -0.49
N LYS A 247 16.54 -36.32 -0.68
CA LYS A 247 17.94 -36.72 -0.49
C LYS A 247 18.24 -37.22 0.92
N LEU A 248 17.62 -36.64 1.96
CA LEU A 248 17.80 -37.09 3.36
C LEU A 248 17.23 -38.50 3.63
N THR A 249 16.41 -39.04 2.73
CA THR A 249 15.95 -40.44 2.80
C THR A 249 17.00 -41.42 2.24
N ALA A 250 17.94 -40.95 1.42
CA ALA A 250 18.98 -41.78 0.83
C ALA A 250 20.08 -42.06 1.87
N ARG A 251 20.45 -43.34 2.03
CA ARG A 251 21.53 -43.77 2.94
C ARG A 251 22.92 -43.30 2.51
N SER A 252 23.09 -42.87 1.26
CA SER A 252 24.39 -42.54 0.64
C SER A 252 25.04 -41.26 1.17
N LEU A 253 24.32 -40.37 1.84
CA LEU A 253 24.85 -39.09 2.33
C LEU A 253 25.53 -39.17 3.71
N THR A 254 25.15 -40.14 4.55
CA THR A 254 25.57 -40.21 5.97
C THR A 254 25.71 -41.64 6.52
N GLY A 255 25.61 -42.68 5.68
CA GLY A 255 25.65 -44.10 6.09
C GLY A 255 24.32 -44.65 6.63
N ALA A 256 23.50 -43.79 7.27
CA ALA A 256 22.12 -44.06 7.67
C ALA A 256 21.17 -42.96 7.15
N ALA A 257 19.92 -43.31 6.85
CA ALA A 257 18.89 -42.34 6.45
C ALA A 257 18.52 -41.46 7.65
N ARG A 258 18.66 -40.13 7.52
CA ARG A 258 18.37 -39.19 8.62
C ARG A 258 16.87 -38.99 8.81
N VAL A 259 16.08 -39.12 7.73
CA VAL A 259 14.62 -38.97 7.73
C VAL A 259 13.97 -40.22 7.12
N SER A 260 12.92 -40.72 7.75
CA SER A 260 12.17 -41.89 7.26
C SER A 260 11.32 -41.53 6.03
N ARG A 261 11.48 -42.31 4.94
CA ARG A 261 10.64 -42.23 3.74
C ARG A 261 9.15 -42.38 4.08
N LYS A 262 8.82 -43.36 4.92
CA LYS A 262 7.43 -43.61 5.37
C LYS A 262 6.86 -42.39 6.09
N ALA A 263 7.65 -41.74 6.95
CA ALA A 263 7.21 -40.55 7.67
C ALA A 263 6.89 -39.37 6.74
N LEU A 264 7.71 -39.13 5.70
CA LEU A 264 7.46 -38.08 4.71
C LEU A 264 6.20 -38.36 3.88
N LEU A 265 6.02 -39.61 3.42
CA LEU A 265 4.86 -39.98 2.61
C LEU A 265 3.56 -39.84 3.42
N SER A 266 3.50 -40.43 4.62
CA SER A 266 2.33 -40.30 5.49
C SER A 266 2.11 -38.84 5.93
N GLY A 267 3.18 -38.05 6.07
CA GLY A 267 3.10 -36.60 6.29
C GLY A 267 2.41 -35.87 5.14
N CYS A 268 2.80 -36.14 3.89
CA CYS A 268 2.14 -35.57 2.71
C CYS A 268 0.65 -35.92 2.67
N VAL A 269 0.29 -37.19 2.87
CA VAL A 269 -1.12 -37.64 2.85
C VAL A 269 -1.93 -36.96 3.96
N ARG A 270 -1.41 -36.90 5.19
CA ARG A 270 -2.05 -36.16 6.29
C ARG A 270 -2.21 -34.67 5.96
N ARG A 271 -1.20 -34.05 5.35
CA ARG A 271 -1.29 -32.63 4.95
C ARG A 271 -2.35 -32.40 3.88
N PHE A 272 -2.50 -33.32 2.92
CA PHE A 272 -3.55 -33.26 1.90
C PHE A 272 -4.94 -33.40 2.52
N LEU A 273 -5.13 -34.31 3.47
CA LEU A 273 -6.42 -34.51 4.16
C LEU A 273 -6.81 -33.31 5.02
N ARG A 274 -5.83 -32.60 5.61
CA ARG A 274 -6.08 -31.34 6.33
C ARG A 274 -6.54 -30.20 5.41
N GLY A 275 -6.38 -30.33 4.08
CA GLY A 275 -6.80 -29.33 3.11
C GLY A 275 -5.92 -28.08 3.09
N GLY A 276 -6.33 -27.06 2.33
CA GLY A 276 -5.59 -25.82 2.15
C GLY A 276 -5.77 -25.25 0.75
N GLN A 277 -5.18 -24.08 0.47
CA GLN A 277 -5.24 -23.49 -0.87
C GLN A 277 -4.44 -24.34 -1.86
N ALA A 278 -4.95 -24.52 -3.09
CA ALA A 278 -4.30 -25.31 -4.13
C ALA A 278 -2.84 -24.89 -4.37
N ALA A 279 -2.58 -23.58 -4.33
CA ALA A 279 -1.26 -22.99 -4.49
C ALA A 279 -0.27 -23.44 -3.40
N ASP A 280 -0.72 -23.55 -2.16
CA ASP A 280 0.10 -23.84 -0.98
C ASP A 280 0.43 -25.34 -0.88
N LEU A 281 -0.40 -26.20 -1.47
CA LEU A 281 -0.17 -27.65 -1.52
C LEU A 281 0.86 -28.06 -2.57
N ARG A 282 1.29 -27.14 -3.46
CA ARG A 282 2.27 -27.42 -4.53
C ARG A 282 3.58 -27.99 -4.03
N PHE A 283 4.08 -27.50 -2.89
CA PHE A 283 5.31 -28.03 -2.27
C PHE A 283 5.16 -29.52 -1.92
N PHE A 284 4.07 -29.89 -1.25
CA PHE A 284 3.82 -31.26 -0.80
C PHE A 284 3.55 -32.21 -1.97
N ILE A 285 2.89 -31.73 -3.04
CA ILE A 285 2.72 -32.47 -4.30
C ILE A 285 4.10 -32.79 -4.92
N ARG A 286 4.99 -31.80 -5.05
CA ARG A 286 6.34 -32.02 -5.59
C ARG A 286 7.12 -33.04 -4.75
N LEU A 287 7.05 -32.93 -3.43
CA LEU A 287 7.71 -33.89 -2.53
C LEU A 287 7.13 -35.29 -2.70
N HIS A 288 5.80 -35.42 -2.77
CA HIS A 288 5.12 -36.69 -3.00
C HIS A 288 5.52 -37.34 -4.33
N ASP A 289 5.49 -36.57 -5.42
CA ASP A 289 5.89 -37.08 -6.74
C ASP A 289 7.38 -37.43 -6.80
N LEU A 290 8.26 -36.70 -6.11
CA LEU A 290 9.69 -37.06 -5.99
C LEU A 290 9.92 -38.33 -5.17
N LEU A 291 9.09 -38.59 -4.15
CA LEU A 291 9.14 -39.87 -3.45
C LEU A 291 8.72 -41.01 -4.39
N ASP A 292 7.83 -40.76 -5.35
CA ASP A 292 7.22 -41.73 -6.25
C ASP A 292 6.77 -43.00 -5.48
N PRO A 293 5.65 -42.91 -4.74
CA PRO A 293 5.19 -44.03 -3.93
C PRO A 293 4.84 -45.24 -4.80
N THR A 294 5.30 -46.40 -4.34
CA THR A 294 5.00 -47.70 -4.94
C THR A 294 3.54 -48.08 -4.71
N ASP A 295 3.00 -49.01 -5.51
CA ASP A 295 1.59 -49.40 -5.40
C ASP A 295 1.26 -50.01 -4.02
N GLY A 296 2.22 -50.70 -3.38
CA GLY A 296 2.09 -51.18 -2.00
C GLY A 296 2.01 -50.04 -0.97
N GLU A 297 2.84 -49.01 -1.11
CA GLU A 297 2.79 -47.82 -0.25
C GLU A 297 1.49 -47.00 -0.48
N VAL A 298 0.96 -46.99 -1.71
CA VAL A 298 -0.33 -46.36 -2.03
C VAL A 298 -1.49 -47.17 -1.43
N ALA A 299 -1.42 -48.50 -1.47
CA ALA A 299 -2.46 -49.37 -0.90
C ALA A 299 -2.58 -49.22 0.62
N GLU A 300 -1.47 -49.06 1.34
CA GLU A 300 -1.46 -48.74 2.79
C GLU A 300 -2.25 -47.45 3.12
N HIS A 301 -2.33 -46.50 2.16
CA HIS A 301 -3.04 -45.23 2.28
C HIS A 301 -4.28 -45.15 1.38
N GLY A 302 -4.80 -46.28 0.89
CA GLY A 302 -5.84 -46.32 -0.15
C GLY A 302 -7.13 -45.58 0.24
N HIS A 303 -7.59 -45.78 1.48
CA HIS A 303 -8.76 -45.08 2.00
C HIS A 303 -8.55 -43.56 2.07
N ASP A 304 -7.35 -43.11 2.46
CA ASP A 304 -7.02 -41.69 2.53
C ASP A 304 -7.04 -41.04 1.12
N TYR A 305 -6.50 -41.71 0.09
CA TYR A 305 -6.55 -41.20 -1.28
C TYR A 305 -7.96 -41.11 -1.85
N LEU A 306 -8.84 -42.08 -1.54
CA LEU A 306 -10.24 -42.03 -1.95
C LEU A 306 -10.96 -40.82 -1.33
N ARG A 307 -10.72 -40.55 -0.03
CA ARG A 307 -11.28 -39.39 0.67
C ARG A 307 -10.83 -38.05 0.09
N LEU A 308 -9.64 -37.98 -0.52
CA LEU A 308 -9.14 -36.74 -1.15
C LEU A 308 -9.89 -36.35 -2.43
N LEU A 309 -10.51 -37.29 -3.14
CA LEU A 309 -11.15 -37.02 -4.44
C LEU A 309 -12.28 -35.97 -4.34
N PRO A 310 -13.25 -36.08 -3.41
CA PRO A 310 -14.29 -35.06 -3.24
C PRO A 310 -13.79 -33.76 -2.61
N ILE A 311 -12.95 -33.83 -1.56
CA ILE A 311 -12.69 -32.68 -0.67
C ILE A 311 -11.43 -31.88 -1.00
N ALA A 312 -10.43 -32.49 -1.65
CA ALA A 312 -9.13 -31.84 -1.82
C ALA A 312 -9.17 -30.80 -2.97
N PRO A 313 -8.25 -29.82 -3.01
CA PRO A 313 -8.12 -28.93 -4.17
C PRO A 313 -7.75 -29.70 -5.45
N GLY A 314 -8.13 -29.18 -6.62
CA GLY A 314 -8.07 -29.90 -7.89
C GLY A 314 -6.72 -30.53 -8.23
N ASN A 315 -5.59 -29.87 -7.93
CA ASN A 315 -4.25 -30.43 -8.16
C ASN A 315 -3.92 -31.65 -7.28
N VAL A 316 -4.42 -31.69 -6.04
CA VAL A 316 -4.28 -32.83 -5.14
C VAL A 316 -5.26 -33.94 -5.53
N ALA A 317 -6.49 -33.59 -5.90
CA ALA A 317 -7.47 -34.57 -6.39
C ALA A 317 -6.99 -35.26 -7.69
N GLU A 318 -6.34 -34.54 -8.61
CA GLU A 318 -5.70 -35.13 -9.79
C GLU A 318 -4.58 -36.12 -9.42
N LEU A 319 -3.72 -35.75 -8.46
CA LEU A 319 -2.67 -36.63 -7.96
C LEU A 319 -3.26 -37.88 -7.29
N ALA A 320 -4.27 -37.70 -6.43
CA ALA A 320 -4.96 -38.81 -5.77
C ALA A 320 -5.61 -39.75 -6.81
N LEU A 321 -6.31 -39.20 -7.80
CA LEU A 321 -6.92 -39.97 -8.89
C LEU A 321 -5.88 -40.76 -9.68
N LYS A 322 -4.72 -40.17 -9.97
CA LYS A 322 -3.60 -40.86 -10.64
C LYS A 322 -3.11 -42.07 -9.83
N ARG A 323 -3.05 -41.97 -8.50
CA ARG A 323 -2.60 -43.06 -7.62
C ARG A 323 -3.69 -44.11 -7.41
N VAL A 324 -4.95 -43.70 -7.19
CA VAL A 324 -6.10 -44.60 -7.05
C VAL A 324 -6.32 -45.45 -8.30
N ARG A 325 -6.12 -44.91 -9.50
CA ARG A 325 -6.23 -45.69 -10.76
C ARG A 325 -5.19 -46.79 -10.92
N ARG A 326 -4.11 -46.77 -10.14
CA ARG A 326 -3.08 -47.82 -10.10
C ARG A 326 -3.41 -48.90 -9.07
N LEU A 327 -4.22 -48.58 -8.05
CA LEU A 327 -4.84 -49.58 -7.20
C LEU A 327 -5.86 -50.34 -8.08
N GLY A 328 -5.79 -51.67 -8.10
CA GLY A 328 -6.61 -52.53 -8.96
C GLY A 328 -8.11 -52.50 -8.63
N GLU A 329 -8.71 -53.65 -8.37
CA GLU A 329 -10.14 -53.74 -8.07
C GLU A 329 -10.46 -53.06 -6.72
N LEU A 330 -11.31 -52.03 -6.78
CA LEU A 330 -11.88 -51.34 -5.62
C LEU A 330 -13.29 -51.87 -5.36
N PRO A 331 -13.74 -51.96 -4.10
CA PRO A 331 -15.14 -52.30 -3.79
C PRO A 331 -16.11 -51.34 -4.50
N ALA A 332 -17.20 -51.88 -5.07
CA ALA A 332 -18.16 -51.14 -5.90
C ALA A 332 -18.69 -49.86 -5.20
N HIS A 333 -19.09 -49.99 -3.94
CA HIS A 333 -19.54 -48.87 -3.11
C HIS A 333 -18.49 -47.75 -2.98
N GLY A 334 -17.24 -48.09 -2.68
CA GLY A 334 -16.15 -47.12 -2.55
C GLY A 334 -15.76 -46.46 -3.88
N ALA A 335 -15.91 -47.18 -4.99
CA ALA A 335 -15.73 -46.62 -6.34
C ALA A 335 -16.90 -45.69 -6.72
N GLY A 336 -18.13 -46.03 -6.35
CA GLY A 336 -19.33 -45.21 -6.55
C GLY A 336 -19.24 -43.87 -5.81
N GLU A 337 -18.91 -43.89 -4.52
CA GLU A 337 -18.71 -42.66 -3.73
C GLU A 337 -17.57 -41.79 -4.26
N ALA A 338 -16.47 -42.40 -4.69
CA ALA A 338 -15.33 -41.68 -5.27
C ALA A 338 -15.69 -40.96 -6.58
N VAL A 339 -16.45 -41.63 -7.44
CA VAL A 339 -16.92 -41.05 -8.71
C VAL A 339 -17.98 -39.97 -8.47
N LEU A 340 -18.92 -40.19 -7.55
CA LEU A 340 -19.88 -39.18 -7.10
C LEU A 340 -19.14 -37.91 -6.63
N GLY A 341 -18.13 -38.09 -5.78
CA GLY A 341 -17.28 -37.02 -5.28
C GLY A 341 -16.55 -36.24 -6.37
N LEU A 342 -16.13 -36.88 -7.46
CA LEU A 342 -15.49 -36.23 -8.61
C LEU A 342 -16.48 -35.46 -9.49
N LEU A 343 -17.73 -35.93 -9.59
CA LEU A 343 -18.77 -35.32 -10.44
C LEU A 343 -19.41 -34.09 -9.79
N PHE A 344 -19.41 -34.00 -8.45
CA PHE A 344 -19.81 -32.78 -7.72
C PHE A 344 -18.83 -31.61 -7.83
N ARG A 345 -17.66 -31.83 -8.43
CA ARG A 345 -16.61 -30.82 -8.52
C ARG A 345 -16.87 -29.82 -9.63
N GLN A 346 -16.30 -28.63 -9.49
CA GLN A 346 -16.42 -27.56 -10.48
C GLN A 346 -15.33 -27.64 -11.58
N GLU A 347 -14.28 -28.46 -11.39
CA GLU A 347 -13.19 -28.57 -12.35
C GLU A 347 -13.52 -29.54 -13.50
N SER A 348 -13.75 -29.00 -14.71
CA SER A 348 -14.17 -29.77 -15.90
C SER A 348 -13.28 -30.96 -16.26
N LYS A 349 -11.97 -30.87 -16.01
CA LYS A 349 -11.01 -31.97 -16.25
C LYS A 349 -11.23 -33.14 -15.28
N LEU A 350 -11.51 -32.86 -14.01
CA LEU A 350 -11.78 -33.88 -13.00
C LEU A 350 -13.18 -34.48 -13.18
N VAL A 351 -14.18 -33.66 -13.50
CA VAL A 351 -15.53 -34.12 -13.86
C VAL A 351 -15.46 -35.03 -15.08
N GLY A 352 -14.74 -34.64 -16.14
CA GLY A 352 -14.53 -35.49 -17.32
C GLY A 352 -13.77 -36.79 -17.02
N ALA A 353 -12.79 -36.74 -16.11
CA ALA A 353 -12.06 -37.93 -15.65
C ALA A 353 -12.93 -38.86 -14.79
N GLY A 354 -13.82 -38.30 -13.97
CA GLY A 354 -14.85 -39.02 -13.20
C GLY A 354 -15.87 -39.69 -14.10
N LEU A 355 -16.41 -38.98 -15.10
CA LEU A 355 -17.34 -39.53 -16.07
C LEU A 355 -16.74 -40.66 -16.93
N SER A 356 -15.47 -40.50 -17.32
CA SER A 356 -14.74 -41.56 -18.06
C SER A 356 -14.47 -42.79 -17.18
N TRP A 357 -14.27 -42.57 -15.87
CA TRP A 357 -14.14 -43.67 -14.91
C TRP A 357 -15.48 -44.35 -14.67
N LEU A 358 -16.57 -43.60 -14.50
CA LEU A 358 -17.94 -44.10 -14.42
C LEU A 358 -18.29 -44.97 -15.63
N GLU A 359 -18.03 -44.48 -16.84
CA GLU A 359 -18.27 -45.24 -18.08
C GLU A 359 -17.54 -46.59 -18.09
N ARG A 360 -16.31 -46.65 -17.55
CA ARG A 360 -15.57 -47.91 -17.42
C ARG A 360 -16.19 -48.85 -16.39
N LEU A 361 -16.65 -48.33 -15.25
CA LEU A 361 -17.32 -49.11 -14.20
C LEU A 361 -18.67 -49.66 -14.67
N LEU A 362 -19.47 -48.86 -15.39
CA LEU A 362 -20.76 -49.27 -15.94
C LEU A 362 -20.64 -50.37 -17.01
N ARG A 363 -19.47 -50.56 -17.63
CA ARG A 363 -19.21 -51.64 -18.61
C ARG A 363 -18.95 -53.00 -17.96
N ASP A 364 -18.61 -53.03 -16.67
CA ASP A 364 -18.38 -54.28 -15.94
C ASP A 364 -19.71 -55.02 -15.76
N PRO A 365 -19.86 -56.27 -16.26
CA PRO A 365 -21.11 -57.01 -16.19
C PRO A 365 -21.38 -57.67 -14.83
N ALA A 366 -20.45 -57.62 -13.88
CA ALA A 366 -20.51 -58.47 -12.68
C ALA A 366 -21.50 -58.02 -11.59
N HIS A 367 -21.99 -56.77 -11.61
CA HIS A 367 -22.81 -56.19 -10.53
C HIS A 367 -23.98 -55.33 -11.06
N ASP A 368 -25.00 -55.11 -10.22
CA ASP A 368 -26.04 -54.09 -10.43
C ASP A 368 -25.45 -52.67 -10.34
N LEU A 369 -26.19 -51.66 -10.81
CA LEU A 369 -25.65 -50.31 -11.02
C LEU A 369 -26.09 -49.28 -9.97
N ASP A 370 -26.79 -49.71 -8.92
CA ASP A 370 -27.43 -48.83 -7.94
C ASP A 370 -26.42 -47.97 -7.15
N ASP A 371 -25.25 -48.52 -6.80
CA ASP A 371 -24.14 -47.78 -6.17
C ASP A 371 -23.64 -46.59 -7.01
N TYR A 372 -23.96 -46.56 -8.31
CA TYR A 372 -23.58 -45.49 -9.23
C TYR A 372 -24.73 -44.55 -9.59
N ALA A 373 -25.97 -44.83 -9.16
CA ALA A 373 -27.15 -44.04 -9.52
C ALA A 373 -27.04 -42.58 -9.05
N SER A 374 -26.55 -42.36 -7.82
CA SER A 374 -26.31 -41.02 -7.28
C SER A 374 -25.26 -40.25 -8.10
N ALA A 375 -24.18 -40.94 -8.51
CA ALA A 375 -23.12 -40.32 -9.31
C ALA A 375 -23.64 -39.86 -10.68
N LEU A 376 -24.49 -40.69 -11.28
CA LEU A 376 -25.13 -40.39 -12.56
C LEU A 376 -26.14 -39.24 -12.43
N ALA A 377 -26.96 -39.22 -11.37
CA ALA A 377 -27.89 -38.13 -11.06
C ALA A 377 -27.17 -36.78 -10.88
N THR A 378 -26.04 -36.76 -10.17
CA THR A 378 -25.19 -35.56 -10.03
C THR A 378 -24.64 -35.08 -11.38
N ALA A 379 -24.21 -35.98 -12.26
CA ALA A 379 -23.74 -35.61 -13.60
C ALA A 379 -24.86 -35.02 -14.48
N LEU A 380 -26.11 -35.47 -14.29
CA LEU A 380 -27.29 -34.93 -14.96
C LEU A 380 -27.64 -33.52 -14.45
N ALA A 381 -27.48 -33.25 -13.15
CA ALA A 381 -27.73 -31.93 -12.58
C ALA A 381 -26.58 -30.92 -12.81
N GLY A 382 -25.49 -31.30 -13.47
CA GLY A 382 -24.31 -30.45 -13.66
C GLY A 382 -24.49 -29.27 -14.63
N GLU A 383 -23.77 -28.17 -14.42
CA GLU A 383 -23.89 -26.96 -15.25
C GLU A 383 -23.43 -27.14 -16.71
N SER A 384 -22.49 -28.07 -16.95
CA SER A 384 -21.91 -28.29 -18.28
C SER A 384 -22.83 -29.10 -19.19
N ALA A 385 -23.30 -28.49 -20.27
CA ALA A 385 -24.14 -29.15 -21.29
C ALA A 385 -23.47 -30.40 -21.89
N VAL A 386 -22.15 -30.37 -22.11
CA VAL A 386 -21.39 -31.51 -22.66
C VAL A 386 -21.34 -32.69 -21.70
N VAL A 387 -21.24 -32.43 -20.40
CA VAL A 387 -21.24 -33.48 -19.35
C VAL A 387 -22.64 -34.08 -19.23
N ARG A 388 -23.69 -33.24 -19.21
CA ARG A 388 -25.08 -33.68 -19.14
C ARG A 388 -25.48 -34.56 -20.32
N GLU A 389 -25.21 -34.14 -21.55
CA GLU A 389 -25.54 -34.93 -22.74
C GLU A 389 -24.90 -36.32 -22.72
N ARG A 390 -23.65 -36.41 -22.26
CA ARG A 390 -22.93 -37.67 -22.16
C ARG A 390 -23.45 -38.53 -21.01
N ALA A 391 -23.87 -37.94 -19.89
CA ALA A 391 -24.53 -38.63 -18.79
C ALA A 391 -25.91 -39.19 -19.20
N VAL A 392 -26.72 -38.44 -19.96
CA VAL A 392 -28.01 -38.89 -20.53
C VAL A 392 -27.81 -40.15 -21.37
N LYS A 393 -26.81 -40.14 -22.28
CA LYS A 393 -26.48 -41.28 -23.13
C LYS A 393 -26.10 -42.52 -22.33
N LEU A 394 -25.31 -42.35 -21.25
CA LEU A 394 -24.92 -43.45 -20.38
C LEU A 394 -26.11 -44.01 -19.58
N ALA A 395 -26.98 -43.15 -19.06
CA ALA A 395 -28.18 -43.54 -18.32
C ALA A 395 -29.15 -44.35 -19.17
N VAL A 396 -29.48 -43.86 -20.38
CA VAL A 396 -30.40 -44.55 -21.31
C VAL A 396 -29.82 -45.88 -21.77
N LYS A 397 -28.52 -45.94 -22.08
CA LYS A 397 -27.86 -47.17 -22.53
C LYS A 397 -27.89 -48.29 -21.49
N HIS A 398 -27.82 -47.96 -20.21
CA HIS A 398 -27.71 -48.92 -19.12
C HIS A 398 -28.99 -49.02 -18.26
N ALA A 399 -30.12 -48.47 -18.73
CA ALA A 399 -31.37 -48.37 -17.98
C ALA A 399 -31.88 -49.71 -17.44
N ALA A 400 -31.73 -50.81 -18.19
CA ALA A 400 -32.20 -52.15 -17.80
C ALA A 400 -31.46 -52.79 -16.61
N ARG A 401 -30.36 -52.18 -16.13
CA ARG A 401 -29.51 -52.70 -15.05
C ARG A 401 -29.67 -51.97 -13.72
N PHE A 402 -30.48 -50.91 -13.66
CA PHE A 402 -30.81 -50.23 -12.41
C PHE A 402 -32.01 -50.91 -11.76
N THR A 403 -31.97 -51.11 -10.44
CA THR A 403 -33.15 -51.57 -9.70
C THR A 403 -34.12 -50.40 -9.49
N PRO A 404 -35.34 -50.64 -8.96
CA PRO A 404 -36.29 -49.57 -8.66
C PRO A 404 -35.71 -48.45 -7.79
N LEU A 405 -34.74 -48.74 -6.91
CA LEU A 405 -34.10 -47.75 -6.03
C LEU A 405 -33.17 -46.80 -6.82
N GLY A 406 -32.33 -47.34 -7.71
CA GLY A 406 -31.46 -46.54 -8.57
C GLY A 406 -32.25 -45.72 -9.60
N ALA A 407 -33.34 -46.29 -10.14
CA ALA A 407 -34.22 -45.62 -11.09
C ALA A 407 -34.96 -44.40 -10.49
N GLU A 408 -35.39 -44.47 -9.23
CA GLU A 408 -35.97 -43.34 -8.49
C GLU A 408 -35.00 -42.15 -8.39
N THR A 409 -33.75 -42.43 -8.03
CA THR A 409 -32.70 -41.42 -7.86
C THR A 409 -32.43 -40.66 -9.16
N ILE A 410 -32.44 -41.36 -10.30
CA ILE A 410 -32.27 -40.75 -11.63
C ILE A 410 -33.50 -39.92 -12.01
N ARG A 411 -34.71 -40.36 -11.63
CA ARG A 411 -35.97 -39.67 -11.93
C ARG A 411 -36.04 -38.29 -11.27
N GLN A 412 -35.63 -38.16 -10.02
CA GLN A 412 -35.62 -36.89 -9.29
C GLN A 412 -34.70 -35.84 -9.96
N ALA A 413 -33.64 -36.28 -10.64
CA ALA A 413 -32.75 -35.38 -11.38
C ALA A 413 -33.38 -34.83 -12.68
N VAL A 414 -34.45 -35.45 -13.21
CA VAL A 414 -35.14 -35.02 -14.44
C VAL A 414 -35.83 -33.67 -14.24
N GLU A 415 -36.36 -33.40 -13.06
CA GLU A 415 -37.04 -32.13 -12.70
C GLU A 415 -36.10 -30.91 -12.74
N LEU A 416 -34.80 -31.13 -12.60
CA LEU A 416 -33.76 -30.09 -12.58
C LEU A 416 -33.14 -29.85 -13.97
N LEU A 417 -33.52 -30.63 -14.99
CA LEU A 417 -32.96 -30.55 -16.33
C LEU A 417 -33.72 -29.55 -17.23
N PRO A 418 -33.02 -28.87 -18.17
CA PRO A 418 -33.67 -28.13 -19.26
C PRO A 418 -34.50 -29.05 -20.16
N ALA A 419 -35.58 -28.49 -20.71
CA ALA A 419 -36.59 -29.22 -21.47
C ALA A 419 -36.06 -30.00 -22.70
N ASP A 420 -35.00 -29.54 -23.35
CA ASP A 420 -34.38 -30.21 -24.52
C ASP A 420 -33.62 -31.50 -24.14
N GLN A 421 -33.12 -31.58 -22.91
CA GLN A 421 -32.29 -32.70 -22.41
C GLN A 421 -33.08 -33.66 -21.50
N GLY A 422 -34.13 -33.18 -20.82
CA GLY A 422 -34.95 -33.97 -19.91
C GLY A 422 -35.84 -35.02 -20.59
N GLY A 423 -36.29 -34.79 -21.83
CA GLY A 423 -37.27 -35.67 -22.51
C GLY A 423 -36.80 -37.11 -22.78
N ALA A 424 -35.51 -37.29 -23.12
CA ALA A 424 -34.94 -38.62 -23.35
C ALA A 424 -34.82 -39.44 -22.05
N LEU A 425 -34.53 -38.80 -20.93
CA LEU A 425 -34.49 -39.42 -19.61
C LEU A 425 -35.89 -39.70 -19.05
N ALA A 426 -36.83 -38.76 -19.23
CA ALA A 426 -38.22 -38.93 -18.84
C ALA A 426 -38.88 -40.15 -19.52
N THR A 427 -38.47 -40.46 -20.75
CA THR A 427 -38.94 -41.66 -21.49
C THR A 427 -38.39 -42.97 -20.90
N ALA A 428 -37.16 -42.96 -20.37
CA ALA A 428 -36.51 -44.16 -19.83
C ALA A 428 -36.78 -44.37 -18.33
N PHE A 429 -37.02 -43.31 -17.55
CA PHE A 429 -37.13 -43.34 -16.08
C PHE A 429 -38.37 -42.61 -15.48
N GLY A 430 -39.10 -41.78 -16.25
CA GLY A 430 -40.23 -40.93 -15.82
C GLY A 430 -39.86 -39.46 -15.47
N GLY A 431 -40.82 -38.51 -15.40
CA GLY A 431 -40.65 -37.11 -14.90
C GLY A 431 -41.02 -35.94 -15.88
N GLU A 432 -41.06 -34.69 -15.40
CA GLU A 432 -41.27 -33.42 -16.16
C GLU A 432 -40.04 -32.47 -16.03
N ALA A 433 -39.74 -31.58 -17.01
CA ALA A 433 -38.50 -30.76 -17.09
C ALA A 433 -38.71 -29.22 -17.03
N ASN A 434 -37.68 -28.43 -16.66
CA ASN A 434 -37.74 -26.99 -16.29
C ASN A 434 -37.49 -25.97 -17.45
N SER A 435 -37.94 -24.70 -17.29
CA SER A 435 -37.88 -23.57 -18.28
C SER A 435 -36.67 -22.60 -18.13
N PRO A 436 -36.24 -21.82 -19.16
CA PRO A 436 -34.81 -21.46 -19.35
C PRO A 436 -34.27 -20.04 -18.99
N ASP A 437 -35.00 -19.08 -18.40
CA ASP A 437 -34.50 -17.68 -18.23
C ASP A 437 -34.51 -17.17 -16.77
N GLN A 438 -33.34 -16.94 -16.15
CA GLN A 438 -33.22 -16.11 -14.94
C GLN A 438 -32.15 -15.03 -15.14
N THR A 439 -32.62 -13.78 -15.32
CA THR A 439 -31.78 -12.56 -15.32
C THR A 439 -31.39 -12.24 -13.87
N PRO A 440 -30.17 -11.72 -13.58
CA PRO A 440 -29.79 -11.35 -12.22
C PRO A 440 -30.79 -10.37 -11.61
N ALA A 441 -31.12 -10.56 -10.33
CA ALA A 441 -32.03 -9.66 -9.63
C ALA A 441 -31.47 -8.22 -9.62
N PRO A 442 -32.29 -7.18 -9.84
CA PRO A 442 -31.88 -5.80 -9.68
C PRO A 442 -31.34 -5.54 -8.27
N LEU A 443 -30.23 -4.81 -8.15
CA LEU A 443 -29.75 -4.35 -6.85
C LEU A 443 -30.63 -3.17 -6.37
N PRO A 444 -31.02 -3.13 -5.07
CA PRO A 444 -31.77 -2.01 -4.55
C PRO A 444 -30.90 -0.73 -4.54
N PRO A 445 -31.47 0.45 -4.87
CA PRO A 445 -30.73 1.70 -4.78
C PRO A 445 -30.36 1.99 -3.33
N ARG A 446 -29.06 2.17 -3.06
CA ARG A 446 -28.52 2.54 -1.75
C ARG A 446 -27.85 3.90 -1.84
N PRO A 447 -28.11 4.84 -0.91
CA PRO A 447 -27.42 6.12 -0.90
C PRO A 447 -25.92 5.93 -0.64
N LEU A 448 -25.10 6.64 -1.42
CA LEU A 448 -23.66 6.66 -1.23
C LEU A 448 -23.30 7.30 0.14
N PRO A 449 -22.26 6.82 0.82
CA PRO A 449 -21.82 7.40 2.08
C PRO A 449 -21.27 8.81 1.86
N VAL A 450 -21.71 9.76 2.69
CA VAL A 450 -21.22 11.13 2.67
C VAL A 450 -19.75 11.14 3.11
N ALA A 451 -18.91 11.86 2.36
CA ALA A 451 -17.52 12.07 2.73
C ALA A 451 -17.43 12.87 4.05
N PRO A 452 -16.62 12.45 5.03
CA PRO A 452 -16.40 13.25 6.23
C PRO A 452 -15.75 14.58 5.86
N GLU A 453 -16.23 15.68 6.43
CA GLU A 453 -15.52 16.96 6.34
C GLU A 453 -14.23 16.90 7.18
N PRO A 454 -13.10 17.44 6.67
CA PRO A 454 -11.88 17.56 7.46
C PRO A 454 -12.13 18.35 8.75
N GLY A 455 -11.42 17.98 9.83
CA GLY A 455 -11.44 18.72 11.10
C GLY A 455 -10.97 20.16 10.95
N LEU A 456 -11.29 21.01 11.91
CA LEU A 456 -10.79 22.39 11.96
C LEU A 456 -9.31 22.41 12.32
N PHE A 457 -8.54 23.26 11.66
CA PHE A 457 -7.15 23.47 12.02
C PHE A 457 -7.07 24.23 13.35
N GLU A 458 -6.45 23.63 14.37
CA GLU A 458 -6.23 24.29 15.65
C GLU A 458 -4.98 25.18 15.61
N SER A 459 -5.20 26.49 15.54
CA SER A 459 -4.17 27.51 15.83
C SER A 459 -4.04 27.70 17.34
N SER A 460 -3.48 26.72 18.05
CA SER A 460 -3.10 26.88 19.46
C SER A 460 -1.80 27.68 19.59
N PRO A 461 -1.59 28.50 20.64
CA PRO A 461 -0.32 29.17 20.88
C PRO A 461 0.79 28.12 21.04
N GLN A 462 1.67 28.03 20.04
CA GLN A 462 2.81 27.14 20.11
C GLN A 462 3.89 27.73 21.01
N ASP A 463 4.66 26.86 21.67
CA ASP A 463 5.91 27.27 22.29
C ASP A 463 6.90 27.73 21.20
N LEU A 464 7.01 29.04 21.04
CA LEU A 464 7.90 29.67 20.06
C LEU A 464 9.38 29.42 20.35
N THR A 465 9.73 28.97 21.57
CA THR A 465 11.12 28.68 21.97
C THR A 465 11.63 27.34 21.44
N ALA A 466 10.75 26.50 20.92
CA ALA A 466 11.11 25.24 20.26
C ALA A 466 10.96 25.38 18.73
N PRO A 467 12.06 25.34 17.95
CA PRO A 467 11.96 25.40 16.50
C PRO A 467 11.18 24.22 15.93
N PRO A 468 10.30 24.42 14.93
CA PRO A 468 9.50 23.35 14.38
C PRO A 468 10.36 22.35 13.60
N ALA A 469 9.98 21.07 13.67
CA ALA A 469 10.67 20.01 12.95
C ALA A 469 10.58 20.20 11.43
N ARG A 470 11.64 19.80 10.71
CA ARG A 470 11.78 20.03 9.26
C ARG A 470 10.61 19.52 8.40
N TYR A 471 9.98 18.40 8.79
CA TYR A 471 8.91 17.75 8.03
C TYR A 471 7.54 17.83 8.71
N ASP A 472 7.43 18.61 9.79
CA ASP A 472 6.17 18.83 10.50
C ASP A 472 5.55 20.14 10.03
N TRP A 473 4.74 20.07 8.96
CA TRP A 473 4.11 21.24 8.37
C TRP A 473 3.14 21.91 9.35
N THR A 474 2.44 21.14 10.19
CA THR A 474 1.49 21.68 11.19
C THR A 474 2.22 22.56 12.19
N ALA A 475 3.33 22.07 12.74
CA ALA A 475 4.16 22.84 13.67
C ALA A 475 4.80 24.07 12.99
N GLN A 476 5.10 24.01 11.70
CA GLN A 476 5.60 25.17 10.97
C GLN A 476 4.53 26.25 10.77
N GLU A 477 3.30 25.86 10.40
CA GLU A 477 2.16 26.76 10.25
C GLU A 477 1.74 27.39 11.58
N GLN A 478 1.68 26.60 12.65
CA GLN A 478 1.37 27.08 13.99
C GLN A 478 2.44 28.06 14.50
N TRP A 479 3.73 27.78 14.26
CA TRP A 479 4.81 28.68 14.66
C TRP A 479 4.72 30.01 13.92
N LEU A 480 4.53 29.99 12.59
CA LEU A 480 4.39 31.20 11.77
C LEU A 480 3.16 32.04 12.18
N ASP A 481 2.00 31.41 12.37
CA ASP A 481 0.77 32.10 12.79
C ASP A 481 0.91 32.70 14.20
N THR A 482 1.47 31.94 15.15
CA THR A 482 1.71 32.41 16.51
C THR A 482 2.70 33.58 16.54
N PHE A 483 3.80 33.48 15.80
CA PHE A 483 4.82 34.52 15.70
C PHE A 483 4.25 35.85 15.19
N VAL A 484 3.56 35.82 14.04
CA VAL A 484 3.04 37.03 13.39
C VAL A 484 1.98 37.72 14.26
N ARG A 485 1.07 36.94 14.87
CA ARG A 485 0.03 37.50 15.76
C ARG A 485 0.62 38.11 17.03
N GLN A 486 1.61 37.46 17.64
CA GLN A 486 2.29 38.01 18.82
C GLN A 486 3.11 39.25 18.48
N ALA A 487 3.78 39.28 17.33
CA ALA A 487 4.53 40.44 16.87
C ALA A 487 3.64 41.69 16.70
N ALA A 488 2.38 41.49 16.28
CA ALA A 488 1.40 42.56 16.13
C ALA A 488 0.76 43.00 17.47
N THR A 489 0.68 42.12 18.47
CA THR A 489 -0.03 42.39 19.74
C THR A 489 0.92 42.83 20.86
N ASP A 490 2.03 42.12 21.06
CA ASP A 490 3.00 42.37 22.13
C ASP A 490 4.42 41.96 21.69
N ARG A 491 5.06 42.86 20.93
CA ARG A 491 6.43 42.65 20.43
C ARG A 491 7.47 42.53 21.56
N ALA A 492 7.24 43.19 22.70
CA ALA A 492 8.19 43.16 23.81
C ALA A 492 8.21 41.80 24.51
N ALA A 493 7.04 41.22 24.77
CA ALA A 493 6.93 39.85 25.30
C ALA A 493 7.51 38.82 24.32
N LEU A 494 7.26 39.00 23.01
CA LEU A 494 7.81 38.14 21.97
C LEU A 494 9.34 38.16 21.94
N THR A 495 9.97 39.34 21.96
CA THR A 495 11.43 39.47 22.01
C THR A 495 12.01 38.80 23.25
N ALA A 496 11.41 38.99 24.42
CA ALA A 496 11.86 38.34 25.65
C ALA A 496 11.77 36.80 25.55
N ALA A 497 10.69 36.27 24.97
CA ALA A 497 10.50 34.83 24.78
C ALA A 497 11.52 34.22 23.81
N LEU A 498 11.84 34.92 22.70
CA LEU A 498 12.75 34.42 21.66
C LEU A 498 14.24 34.69 21.92
N THR A 499 14.57 35.49 22.93
CA THR A 499 15.97 35.83 23.27
C THR A 499 16.88 34.60 23.42
N PRO A 500 16.48 33.47 24.05
CA PRO A 500 17.34 32.28 24.13
C PRO A 500 17.73 31.71 22.76
N LEU A 501 16.81 31.74 21.78
CA LEU A 501 17.05 31.25 20.42
C LEU A 501 17.96 32.18 19.60
N SER A 502 18.06 33.45 19.97
CA SER A 502 18.97 34.40 19.33
C SER A 502 20.44 34.04 19.55
N ALA A 503 20.76 33.42 20.70
CA ALA A 503 22.12 33.00 21.05
C ALA A 503 22.59 31.77 20.25
N ASP A 504 21.64 30.97 19.74
CA ASP A 504 21.93 29.80 18.90
C ASP A 504 22.26 30.18 17.45
N PHE A 505 21.97 31.42 17.04
CA PHE A 505 22.27 31.89 15.69
C PHE A 505 23.72 32.40 15.59
N HIS A 506 24.52 31.74 14.74
CA HIS A 506 25.90 32.13 14.49
C HIS A 506 26.00 32.96 13.19
N ASP A 507 26.63 34.14 13.23
CA ASP A 507 26.72 35.05 12.07
C ASP A 507 27.23 34.36 10.79
N LEU A 508 28.14 33.38 10.92
CA LEU A 508 28.61 32.54 9.80
C LEU A 508 27.50 31.94 8.91
N LEU A 509 26.28 31.78 9.44
CA LEU A 509 25.13 31.27 8.70
C LEU A 509 24.62 32.25 7.64
N TYR A 510 24.84 33.57 7.77
CA TYR A 510 24.49 34.58 6.75
C TYR A 510 25.24 34.38 5.42
N TRP A 511 26.39 33.69 5.44
CA TRP A 511 27.14 33.32 4.23
C TRP A 511 26.90 31.89 3.75
N LYS A 512 26.06 31.12 4.45
CA LYS A 512 25.68 29.77 4.03
C LYS A 512 24.37 29.82 3.26
N SER A 513 24.31 29.08 2.15
CA SER A 513 23.11 28.89 1.35
C SER A 513 23.13 27.47 0.77
N PRO A 514 21.95 26.83 0.59
CA PRO A 514 20.64 27.32 1.05
C PRO A 514 20.34 26.94 2.52
N TRP A 515 19.43 27.67 3.17
CA TRP A 515 18.90 27.36 4.51
C TRP A 515 17.74 26.36 4.40
N THR A 516 18.07 25.09 4.53
CA THR A 516 17.13 23.97 4.32
C THR A 516 16.33 23.57 5.57
N LYS A 517 16.59 24.22 6.72
CA LYS A 517 16.01 23.86 8.02
C LYS A 517 15.20 25.04 8.60
N PRO A 518 13.94 24.85 9.01
CA PRO A 518 13.14 25.88 9.68
C PRO A 518 13.84 26.47 10.93
N ALA A 519 14.61 25.66 11.66
CA ALA A 519 15.35 26.13 12.83
C ALA A 519 16.34 27.27 12.53
N ILE A 520 16.97 27.27 11.35
CA ILE A 520 17.89 28.35 10.96
C ILE A 520 17.10 29.66 10.77
N TRP A 521 15.93 29.58 10.12
CA TRP A 521 15.04 30.71 9.92
C TRP A 521 14.50 31.28 11.24
N VAL A 522 14.04 30.40 12.14
CA VAL A 522 13.56 30.77 13.47
C VAL A 522 14.64 31.49 14.29
N SER A 523 15.86 30.94 14.32
CA SER A 523 16.97 31.56 15.03
C SER A 523 17.40 32.90 14.39
N ALA A 524 17.33 33.05 13.05
CA ALA A 524 17.57 34.32 12.38
C ALA A 524 16.52 35.39 12.73
N ILE A 525 15.24 34.99 12.74
CA ILE A 525 14.12 35.85 13.17
C ILE A 525 14.30 36.28 14.63
N ALA A 526 14.66 35.35 15.52
CA ALA A 526 14.93 35.64 16.92
C ALA A 526 16.13 36.59 17.10
N ARG A 527 17.19 36.40 16.32
CA ARG A 527 18.38 37.27 16.29
C ARG A 527 18.01 38.70 15.89
N GLU A 528 17.26 38.87 14.81
CA GLU A 528 16.82 40.17 14.32
C GLU A 528 15.85 40.88 15.27
N LEU A 529 15.00 40.13 15.99
CA LEU A 529 14.13 40.71 17.03
C LEU A 529 14.88 41.17 18.27
N ALA A 530 15.93 40.44 18.67
CA ALA A 530 16.75 40.78 19.83
C ALA A 530 17.70 41.95 19.53
N GLU A 531 18.27 41.98 18.33
CA GLU A 531 19.21 43.00 17.85
C GLU A 531 18.78 43.48 16.45
N PRO A 532 17.88 44.45 16.34
CA PRO A 532 17.46 45.00 15.04
C PRO A 532 18.65 45.52 14.24
N GLY A 533 18.78 45.09 12.98
CA GLY A 533 19.92 45.37 12.12
C GLY A 533 21.09 44.39 12.28
N ALA A 534 20.93 43.28 13.01
CA ALA A 534 21.99 42.28 13.22
C ALA A 534 22.60 41.78 11.90
N GLU A 535 21.78 41.54 10.87
CA GLU A 535 22.29 41.12 9.56
C GLU A 535 23.18 42.19 8.90
N HIS A 536 22.81 43.47 9.01
CA HIS A 536 23.55 44.59 8.40
C HIS A 536 24.85 44.91 9.15
N THR A 537 24.89 44.62 10.45
CA THR A 537 26.05 44.86 11.32
C THR A 537 27.00 43.67 11.44
N ALA A 538 26.61 42.51 10.88
CA ALA A 538 27.42 41.29 10.92
C ALA A 538 28.80 41.54 10.28
N PRO A 539 29.91 41.20 10.99
CA PRO A 539 31.25 41.47 10.49
C PRO A 539 31.50 40.73 9.18
N SER A 540 32.21 41.34 8.22
CA SER A 540 32.59 40.63 6.97
C SER A 540 33.27 39.29 7.30
N ARG A 541 33.11 38.27 6.45
CA ARG A 541 33.69 36.92 6.67
C ARG A 541 35.19 36.92 6.99
N ALA A 542 35.94 37.94 6.57
CA ALA A 542 37.36 38.14 6.85
C ALA A 542 37.67 38.69 8.26
N GLY A 543 36.69 39.30 8.94
CA GLY A 543 36.82 39.91 10.27
C GLY A 543 36.28 39.06 11.43
N HIS A 544 35.87 37.80 11.20
CA HIS A 544 35.28 36.95 12.23
C HIS A 544 36.36 36.31 13.13
N PRO A 545 36.25 36.34 14.47
CA PRO A 545 37.27 35.77 15.37
C PRO A 545 37.51 34.24 15.20
N ALA A 546 36.61 33.49 14.58
CA ALA A 546 36.77 32.07 14.29
C ALA A 546 37.67 31.78 13.07
N THR A 547 37.85 32.75 12.16
CA THR A 547 38.75 32.60 10.99
C THR A 547 40.21 32.89 11.32
N ALA A 548 40.49 33.47 12.49
CA ALA A 548 41.85 33.81 12.95
C ALA A 548 42.68 32.61 13.48
N GLN A 549 42.10 31.40 13.54
CA GLN A 549 42.77 30.22 14.11
C GLN A 549 43.59 29.39 13.09
N SER A 550 43.62 29.78 11.80
CA SER A 550 44.41 29.07 10.78
C SER A 550 45.10 30.05 9.82
N PRO A 551 46.45 30.16 9.84
CA PRO A 551 47.22 31.05 8.96
C PRO A 551 46.99 30.79 7.47
N LYS A 552 46.61 29.55 7.11
CA LYS A 552 46.37 29.12 5.72
C LYS A 552 44.98 29.51 5.22
N ALA A 553 43.99 29.58 6.12
CA ALA A 553 42.65 30.06 5.79
C ALA A 553 42.63 31.59 5.63
N GLU A 554 43.39 32.30 6.45
CA GLU A 554 43.55 33.76 6.40
C GLU A 554 44.20 34.22 5.09
N GLN A 555 45.21 33.50 4.60
CA GLN A 555 45.90 33.81 3.34
C GLN A 555 45.06 33.48 2.08
N MET A 556 44.17 32.48 2.18
CA MET A 556 43.26 32.07 1.10
C MET A 556 41.97 32.91 1.04
N LEU A 557 41.50 33.45 2.17
CA LEU A 557 40.33 34.35 2.25
C LEU A 557 40.69 35.81 1.97
N SER A 558 41.88 36.27 2.35
CA SER A 558 42.37 37.62 2.03
C SER A 558 42.58 37.86 0.52
N SER A 559 42.76 36.79 -0.25
CA SER A 559 42.89 36.82 -1.71
C SER A 559 41.55 36.79 -2.46
N LEU A 560 40.42 36.53 -1.77
CA LEU A 560 39.09 36.41 -2.38
C LEU A 560 38.22 37.68 -2.27
N GLY A 561 38.71 38.75 -1.62
CA GLY A 561 37.87 39.91 -1.31
C GLY A 561 36.76 39.54 -0.31
N GLY A 562 36.19 40.53 0.38
CA GLY A 562 35.09 40.28 1.32
C GLY A 562 33.91 39.65 0.59
N VAL A 563 33.64 38.35 0.84
CA VAL A 563 32.45 37.69 0.28
C VAL A 563 31.22 38.37 0.89
N PRO A 564 30.34 38.99 0.07
CA PRO A 564 29.16 39.64 0.59
C PRO A 564 28.21 38.61 1.24
N ILE A 565 27.41 39.08 2.20
CA ILE A 565 26.31 38.30 2.75
C ILE A 565 25.44 37.81 1.58
N LYS A 566 25.03 36.55 1.63
CA LYS A 566 24.21 35.95 0.57
C LYS A 566 22.84 36.62 0.58
N PRO A 567 22.30 37.09 -0.56
CA PRO A 567 20.97 37.71 -0.58
C PRO A 567 19.93 36.69 -0.11
N LEU A 568 18.86 37.17 0.50
CA LEU A 568 17.81 36.32 1.08
C LEU A 568 17.23 35.32 0.05
N THR A 569 17.11 35.74 -1.21
CA THR A 569 16.65 34.91 -2.33
C THR A 569 17.55 33.70 -2.59
N GLU A 570 18.87 33.80 -2.36
CA GLU A 570 19.80 32.68 -2.46
C GLU A 570 19.74 31.76 -1.22
N ARG A 571 19.21 32.23 -0.09
CA ARG A 571 19.09 31.40 1.13
C ARG A 571 17.90 30.48 1.07
N VAL A 572 16.86 30.80 0.30
CA VAL A 572 15.78 29.84 0.01
C VAL A 572 16.31 28.80 -0.98
N PRO A 573 16.11 27.49 -0.73
CA PRO A 573 16.49 26.47 -1.69
C PRO A 573 15.85 26.70 -3.06
N ASP A 574 16.60 26.44 -4.14
CA ASP A 574 16.07 26.46 -5.50
C ASP A 574 14.88 25.48 -5.60
N PRO A 575 13.69 25.94 -6.06
CA PRO A 575 12.54 25.08 -6.22
C PRO A 575 12.83 23.90 -7.16
N ALA A 576 13.75 23.98 -8.13
CA ALA A 576 14.14 22.85 -8.97
C ALA A 576 14.83 21.72 -8.17
N ASN A 577 15.45 22.05 -7.03
CA ASN A 577 16.26 21.13 -6.21
C ASN A 577 15.63 20.84 -4.82
N CYS A 578 14.42 21.34 -4.55
CA CYS A 578 13.77 21.21 -3.24
C CYS A 578 12.31 20.75 -3.35
N ASP A 579 11.93 19.68 -2.61
CA ASP A 579 10.55 19.17 -2.49
C ASP A 579 9.56 20.34 -2.28
N ALA A 580 8.44 20.40 -3.03
CA ALA A 580 7.48 21.50 -2.91
C ALA A 580 6.91 21.60 -1.48
N SER A 581 6.80 20.47 -0.77
CA SER A 581 6.42 20.41 0.64
C SER A 581 7.43 21.02 1.60
N LEU A 582 8.71 21.15 1.19
CA LEU A 582 9.74 21.85 1.94
C LEU A 582 9.91 23.29 1.46
N TYR A 583 9.85 23.50 0.14
CA TYR A 583 10.05 24.80 -0.48
C TYR A 583 8.99 25.82 0.00
N MET A 584 7.70 25.47 -0.04
CA MET A 584 6.64 26.43 0.30
C MET A 584 6.75 26.97 1.74
N PRO A 585 6.94 26.12 2.78
CA PRO A 585 7.18 26.63 4.12
C PRO A 585 8.45 27.49 4.23
N LEU A 586 9.57 27.07 3.63
CA LEU A 586 10.84 27.81 3.72
C LEU A 586 10.77 29.17 3.01
N ALA A 587 10.07 29.27 1.87
CA ALA A 587 9.81 30.53 1.19
C ALA A 587 8.98 31.49 2.06
N ARG A 588 7.99 30.97 2.80
CA ARG A 588 7.19 31.76 3.75
C ARG A 588 7.99 32.21 4.97
N PHE A 589 8.86 31.35 5.52
CA PHE A 589 9.80 31.77 6.58
C PHE A 589 10.70 32.91 6.11
N ALA A 590 11.23 32.82 4.89
CA ALA A 590 12.03 33.88 4.31
C ALA A 590 11.22 35.17 4.10
N GLU A 591 9.98 35.06 3.62
CA GLU A 591 9.11 36.22 3.42
C GLU A 591 8.74 36.92 4.74
N VAL A 592 8.47 36.16 5.79
CA VAL A 592 8.21 36.69 7.14
C VAL A 592 9.47 37.33 7.73
N TYR A 593 10.64 36.72 7.52
CA TYR A 593 11.91 37.32 7.91
C TYR A 593 12.18 38.64 7.18
N GLN A 594 11.93 38.70 5.86
CA GLN A 594 12.02 39.94 5.08
C GLN A 594 11.03 40.99 5.59
N ALA A 595 9.79 40.60 5.87
CA ALA A 595 8.78 41.52 6.40
C ALA A 595 9.13 42.05 7.79
N LEU A 596 9.84 41.26 8.60
CA LEU A 596 10.41 41.72 9.88
C LEU A 596 11.50 42.78 9.65
N LEU A 597 12.45 42.51 8.74
CA LEU A 597 13.54 43.43 8.38
C LEU A 597 13.02 44.78 7.86
N ASP A 598 11.97 44.73 7.04
CA ASP A 598 11.35 45.91 6.43
C ASP A 598 10.31 46.60 7.34
N GLU A 599 10.14 46.12 8.59
CA GLU A 599 9.12 46.58 9.55
C GLU A 599 7.67 46.59 9.00
N ARG A 600 7.34 45.61 8.16
CA ARG A 600 6.06 45.50 7.43
C ARG A 600 5.32 44.19 7.73
N LEU A 601 5.53 43.60 8.89
CA LEU A 601 4.82 42.39 9.31
C LEU A 601 3.30 42.64 9.36
N PRO A 602 2.47 41.79 8.73
CA PRO A 602 1.02 41.90 8.84
C PRO A 602 0.52 41.46 10.23
N PRO A 603 -0.74 41.76 10.60
CA PRO A 603 -1.31 41.36 11.89
C PRO A 603 -1.60 39.86 12.02
N TYR A 604 -1.72 39.15 10.90
CA TYR A 604 -1.92 37.70 10.79
C TYR A 604 -1.50 37.25 9.39
N LEU A 605 -1.47 35.94 9.10
CA LEU A 605 -1.17 35.41 7.77
C LEU A 605 -2.46 35.00 7.03
N LEU A 606 -2.50 35.22 5.72
CA LEU A 606 -3.60 34.82 4.84
C LEU A 606 -3.64 33.30 4.63
N ALA A 607 -2.48 32.63 4.57
CA ALA A 607 -2.39 31.21 4.23
C ALA A 607 -2.58 30.25 5.41
N THR A 608 -2.71 30.74 6.66
CA THR A 608 -2.92 29.88 7.83
C THR A 608 -4.12 28.96 7.57
N PRO A 609 -3.96 27.62 7.57
CA PRO A 609 -5.05 26.72 7.22
C PRO A 609 -6.28 26.88 8.11
N SER A 610 -7.46 26.55 7.59
CA SER A 610 -8.69 26.46 8.38
C SER A 610 -9.12 25.00 8.61
N ARG A 611 -8.42 24.05 8.00
CA ARG A 611 -8.68 22.61 8.07
C ARG A 611 -7.39 21.82 8.30
N GLU A 612 -7.52 20.67 8.98
CA GLU A 612 -6.40 19.78 9.34
C GLU A 612 -5.68 19.15 8.13
N ASP A 613 -6.30 19.15 6.95
CA ASP A 613 -5.70 18.70 5.69
C ASP A 613 -4.86 19.78 4.99
N GLY A 614 -4.78 20.97 5.59
CA GLY A 614 -4.12 22.15 5.00
C GLY A 614 -5.04 23.02 4.15
N GLY A 615 -6.31 22.65 3.99
CA GLY A 615 -7.29 23.44 3.24
C GLY A 615 -7.65 24.77 3.90
N LEU A 616 -7.99 25.75 3.07
CA LEU A 616 -8.43 27.08 3.47
C LEU A 616 -9.83 27.37 2.90
N ASP A 617 -10.79 27.58 3.79
CA ASP A 617 -12.15 27.92 3.40
C ASP A 617 -12.21 29.33 2.77
N ALA A 618 -12.97 29.46 1.68
CA ALA A 618 -13.14 30.72 0.97
C ALA A 618 -13.65 31.85 1.87
N ALA A 619 -14.58 31.57 2.79
CA ALA A 619 -15.12 32.56 3.72
C ALA A 619 -14.04 33.15 4.64
N VAL A 620 -13.13 32.29 5.14
CA VAL A 620 -12.04 32.68 6.03
C VAL A 620 -11.00 33.52 5.28
N LEU A 621 -10.65 33.14 4.05
CA LEU A 621 -9.71 33.93 3.23
C LEU A 621 -10.28 35.32 2.90
N VAL A 622 -11.56 35.39 2.52
CA VAL A 622 -12.22 36.67 2.21
C VAL A 622 -12.28 37.56 3.44
N GLU A 623 -12.62 37.02 4.62
CA GLU A 623 -12.61 37.77 5.88
C GLU A 623 -11.22 38.35 6.21
N ARG A 624 -10.16 37.55 6.06
CA ARG A 624 -8.78 38.02 6.27
C ARG A 624 -8.39 39.14 5.30
N LEU A 625 -8.80 39.02 4.04
CA LEU A 625 -8.55 40.05 3.03
C LEU A 625 -9.37 41.33 3.26
N GLU A 626 -10.60 41.23 3.77
CA GLU A 626 -11.40 42.39 4.17
C GLU A 626 -10.71 43.16 5.31
N GLY A 627 -10.13 42.44 6.28
CA GLY A 627 -9.34 43.07 7.34
C GLY A 627 -8.09 43.76 6.80
N TYR A 628 -7.33 43.12 5.90
CA TYR A 628 -6.20 43.77 5.23
C TYR A 628 -6.61 45.02 4.45
N ALA A 629 -7.75 44.97 3.74
CA ALA A 629 -8.26 46.11 3.00
C ALA A 629 -8.68 47.26 3.93
N ALA A 630 -9.28 46.95 5.08
CA ALA A 630 -9.66 47.94 6.09
C ALA A 630 -8.43 48.64 6.68
N ASP A 631 -7.34 47.90 6.91
CA ASP A 631 -6.09 48.40 7.48
C ASP A 631 -5.08 48.90 6.43
N ASN A 632 -5.46 48.87 5.13
CA ASN A 632 -4.61 49.23 3.99
C ASN A 632 -3.27 48.47 3.95
N ILE A 633 -3.31 47.17 4.25
CA ILE A 633 -2.16 46.27 4.29
C ILE A 633 -2.04 45.51 2.96
N ALA A 634 -0.87 45.58 2.33
CA ALA A 634 -0.58 44.78 1.15
C ALA A 634 -0.27 43.31 1.54
N PRO A 635 -0.90 42.32 0.89
CA PRO A 635 -0.56 40.91 1.11
C PRO A 635 0.91 40.60 0.83
N LEU A 636 1.49 39.73 1.66
CA LEU A 636 2.78 39.14 1.39
C LEU A 636 2.65 38.18 0.18
N PRO A 637 3.47 38.31 -0.89
CA PRO A 637 3.31 37.52 -2.12
C PRO A 637 3.28 35.99 -1.96
N PHE A 638 4.23 35.37 -1.25
CA PHE A 638 4.27 33.92 -1.05
C PHE A 638 3.18 33.41 -0.11
N ASP A 639 2.81 34.21 0.89
CA ASP A 639 1.66 33.93 1.75
C ASP A 639 0.35 33.98 0.95
N LEU A 640 0.11 35.01 0.14
CA LEU A 640 -1.06 35.06 -0.76
C LEU A 640 -1.05 33.87 -1.73
N ARG A 641 0.11 33.55 -2.31
CA ARG A 641 0.29 32.39 -3.20
C ARG A 641 -0.11 31.09 -2.51
N GLN A 642 0.38 30.84 -1.29
CA GLN A 642 0.02 29.65 -0.53
C GLN A 642 -1.46 29.64 -0.13
N ALA A 643 -2.05 30.79 0.17
CA ALA A 643 -3.49 30.91 0.46
C ALA A 643 -4.34 30.51 -0.75
N LEU A 644 -3.93 30.90 -1.97
CA LEU A 644 -4.59 30.51 -3.21
C LEU A 644 -4.44 29.01 -3.51
N LEU A 645 -3.27 28.41 -3.24
CA LEU A 645 -3.05 26.96 -3.40
C LEU A 645 -3.88 26.10 -2.43
N ARG A 646 -4.20 26.65 -1.25
CA ARG A 646 -5.02 26.00 -0.21
C ARG A 646 -6.51 26.26 -0.35
N LEU A 647 -6.91 27.22 -1.17
CA LEU A 647 -8.29 27.68 -1.29
C LEU A 647 -9.20 26.52 -1.72
N ARG A 648 -10.16 26.17 -0.85
CA ARG A 648 -11.23 25.21 -1.16
C ARG A 648 -12.29 25.89 -2.04
N ARG A 649 -12.67 25.21 -3.12
CA ARG A 649 -13.48 25.70 -4.24
C ARG A 649 -14.90 25.14 -4.26
N SER A 650 -15.39 24.66 -3.12
CA SER A 650 -16.73 24.06 -2.97
C SER A 650 -17.86 25.05 -3.26
N VAL A 651 -18.11 25.29 -4.54
CA VAL A 651 -19.29 25.99 -5.07
C VAL A 651 -20.15 24.95 -5.78
N PRO A 652 -21.43 24.79 -5.41
CA PRO A 652 -22.35 23.94 -6.14
C PRO A 652 -22.49 24.36 -7.61
N ASP A 653 -22.49 23.38 -8.52
CA ASP A 653 -22.46 23.54 -9.98
C ASP A 653 -23.61 24.39 -10.60
N GLU A 654 -24.65 24.74 -9.83
CA GLU A 654 -25.73 25.63 -10.28
C GLU A 654 -25.22 27.01 -10.78
N MET A 655 -24.07 27.48 -10.28
CA MET A 655 -23.49 28.78 -10.65
C MET A 655 -22.81 28.77 -12.04
N ALA A 656 -22.29 27.63 -12.49
CA ALA A 656 -21.56 27.53 -13.76
C ALA A 656 -22.48 27.66 -14.99
N ALA A 657 -23.74 27.23 -14.87
CA ALA A 657 -24.72 27.27 -15.94
C ALA A 657 -25.24 28.70 -16.24
N GLN A 658 -25.21 29.62 -15.27
CA GLN A 658 -25.72 30.98 -15.45
C GLN A 658 -24.67 31.97 -16.00
N ALA A 659 -23.38 31.73 -15.76
CA ALA A 659 -22.30 32.59 -16.25
C ALA A 659 -22.13 32.57 -17.79
N HIS A 660 -22.63 31.53 -18.46
CA HIS A 660 -22.60 31.38 -19.92
C HIS A 660 -23.84 31.96 -20.62
N GLY A 661 -24.79 32.52 -19.85
CA GLY A 661 -26.03 33.11 -20.32
C GLY A 661 -26.00 34.64 -20.36
N SER A 662 -25.04 35.25 -21.05
CA SER A 662 -25.19 36.64 -21.52
C SER A 662 -25.45 36.62 -23.03
N PRO A 663 -26.61 37.12 -23.50
CA PRO A 663 -26.91 37.15 -24.93
C PRO A 663 -26.17 38.33 -25.57
N GLY A 664 -25.05 38.05 -26.24
CA GLY A 664 -24.32 39.04 -27.03
C GLY A 664 -23.12 38.47 -27.76
N GLU A 665 -23.26 38.32 -29.08
CA GLU A 665 -22.26 37.99 -30.12
C GLU A 665 -21.80 36.53 -30.34
N PRO A 666 -21.85 36.03 -31.59
CA PRO A 666 -21.42 34.68 -31.93
C PRO A 666 -19.89 34.62 -32.11
N ALA A 667 -19.19 33.94 -31.20
CA ALA A 667 -17.81 33.55 -31.42
C ALA A 667 -17.72 32.42 -32.48
N ARG A 668 -16.91 32.65 -33.52
CA ARG A 668 -16.59 31.70 -34.61
C ARG A 668 -15.89 30.44 -34.06
N PRO A 669 -16.14 29.25 -34.63
CA PRO A 669 -15.49 28.02 -34.17
C PRO A 669 -14.05 27.97 -34.66
N VAL A 670 -13.10 27.88 -33.72
CA VAL A 670 -11.73 27.42 -34.00
C VAL A 670 -11.72 25.90 -33.82
N ALA A 671 -11.41 25.18 -34.89
CA ALA A 671 -11.30 23.74 -34.92
C ALA A 671 -9.97 23.28 -34.28
N ALA A 672 -10.04 22.53 -33.18
CA ALA A 672 -9.11 21.46 -32.80
C ALA A 672 -9.70 20.70 -31.59
N GLY A 673 -9.65 19.37 -31.62
CA GLY A 673 -10.43 18.49 -30.74
C GLY A 673 -10.09 18.58 -29.26
N ALA A 674 -11.02 19.14 -28.49
CA ALA A 674 -11.22 18.86 -27.07
C ALA A 674 -12.67 18.40 -26.92
N GLN A 675 -12.89 17.10 -26.70
CA GLN A 675 -14.20 16.59 -26.30
C GLN A 675 -14.52 17.18 -24.92
N GLN A 676 -15.43 18.15 -24.89
CA GLN A 676 -16.07 18.59 -23.65
C GLN A 676 -16.78 17.38 -23.02
N PRO A 677 -16.66 17.16 -21.69
CA PRO A 677 -17.43 16.11 -21.03
C PRO A 677 -18.94 16.44 -21.06
N PRO A 678 -19.84 15.44 -21.15
CA PRO A 678 -21.28 15.69 -21.22
C PRO A 678 -21.82 16.25 -19.89
N VAL A 679 -22.73 17.21 -20.00
CA VAL A 679 -23.42 17.96 -18.93
C VAL A 679 -24.44 17.09 -18.14
N GLU A 680 -24.36 15.76 -18.21
CA GLU A 680 -25.37 14.85 -17.63
C GLU A 680 -25.19 14.58 -16.13
N THR A 681 -23.98 14.71 -15.57
CA THR A 681 -23.68 14.34 -14.17
C THR A 681 -24.44 15.19 -13.14
N ALA A 682 -24.63 16.49 -13.41
CA ALA A 682 -25.31 17.42 -12.51
C ALA A 682 -26.83 17.17 -12.42
N ARG A 683 -27.45 16.67 -13.50
CA ARG A 683 -28.86 16.26 -13.46
C ARG A 683 -29.06 15.01 -12.63
N THR A 684 -28.10 14.07 -12.63
CA THR A 684 -28.24 12.80 -11.91
C THR A 684 -28.19 12.97 -10.38
N VAL A 685 -27.33 13.86 -9.86
CA VAL A 685 -27.25 14.12 -8.40
C VAL A 685 -28.49 14.85 -7.89
N ALA A 686 -29.00 15.84 -8.64
CA ALA A 686 -30.23 16.54 -8.30
C ALA A 686 -31.47 15.62 -8.38
N VAL A 687 -31.48 14.67 -9.32
CA VAL A 687 -32.53 13.65 -9.45
C VAL A 687 -32.44 12.60 -8.33
N GLN A 688 -31.24 12.21 -7.88
CA GLN A 688 -31.06 11.26 -6.78
C GLN A 688 -31.48 11.83 -5.42
N ALA A 689 -31.25 13.12 -5.15
CA ALA A 689 -31.75 13.78 -3.93
C ALA A 689 -33.30 13.87 -3.91
N GLN A 690 -33.93 14.03 -5.07
CA GLN A 690 -35.40 14.06 -5.21
C GLN A 690 -36.05 12.67 -5.12
N GLN A 691 -35.27 11.58 -5.22
CA GLN A 691 -35.76 10.20 -5.16
C GLN A 691 -35.67 9.56 -3.76
N LEU A 692 -35.18 10.28 -2.74
CA LEU A 692 -35.22 9.85 -1.34
C LEU A 692 -36.66 10.01 -0.78
N PRO A 693 -37.35 8.92 -0.35
CA PRO A 693 -38.64 9.07 0.30
C PRO A 693 -38.48 9.68 1.70
N GLY A 694 -39.24 10.73 2.03
CA GLY A 694 -39.41 11.25 3.39
C GLY A 694 -38.51 12.42 3.82
N GLU A 695 -38.44 12.70 5.13
CA GLU A 695 -37.81 13.88 5.75
C GLU A 695 -36.30 14.01 5.47
N ALA A 696 -35.59 12.88 5.27
CA ALA A 696 -34.15 12.87 5.03
C ALA A 696 -33.77 13.50 3.68
N GLY A 697 -34.57 13.28 2.62
CA GLY A 697 -34.35 13.90 1.31
C GLY A 697 -34.56 15.41 1.33
N GLN A 698 -35.55 15.88 2.10
CA GLN A 698 -35.82 17.30 2.28
C GLN A 698 -34.72 18.03 3.06
N MET A 699 -34.12 17.36 4.05
CA MET A 699 -33.01 17.90 4.83
C MET A 699 -31.74 18.09 3.98
N VAL A 700 -31.38 17.10 3.17
CA VAL A 700 -30.22 17.16 2.26
C VAL A 700 -30.41 18.26 1.21
N ALA A 701 -31.60 18.36 0.60
CA ALA A 701 -31.90 19.42 -0.38
C ALA A 701 -31.81 20.82 0.26
N ARG A 702 -32.33 20.99 1.48
CA ARG A 702 -32.25 22.25 2.21
C ARG A 702 -30.81 22.62 2.57
N GLU A 703 -30.01 21.65 3.00
CA GLU A 703 -28.59 21.87 3.29
C GLU A 703 -27.79 22.27 2.04
N GLN A 704 -28.04 21.62 0.89
CA GLN A 704 -27.43 21.98 -0.38
C GLN A 704 -27.80 23.40 -0.83
N GLN A 705 -29.08 23.79 -0.67
CA GLN A 705 -29.53 25.15 -0.99
C GLN A 705 -28.85 26.20 -0.10
N LEU A 706 -28.77 25.95 1.22
CA LEU A 706 -28.07 26.83 2.18
C LEU A 706 -26.58 26.97 1.85
N ARG A 707 -25.91 25.88 1.45
CA ARG A 707 -24.51 25.90 1.00
C ARG A 707 -24.36 26.76 -0.27
N GLY A 708 -25.29 26.64 -1.22
CA GLY A 708 -25.31 27.45 -2.45
C GLY A 708 -25.49 28.96 -2.20
N GLU A 709 -26.40 29.34 -1.30
CA GLU A 709 -26.61 30.75 -0.91
C GLU A 709 -25.39 31.34 -0.19
N THR A 710 -24.75 30.54 0.67
CA THR A 710 -23.52 30.94 1.38
C THR A 710 -22.37 31.17 0.39
N ALA A 711 -22.17 30.26 -0.57
CA ALA A 711 -21.15 30.40 -1.60
C ALA A 711 -21.33 31.68 -2.45
N ARG A 712 -22.57 31.99 -2.85
CA ARG A 712 -22.90 33.24 -3.58
C ARG A 712 -22.52 34.48 -2.79
N THR A 713 -22.76 34.47 -1.47
CA THR A 713 -22.44 35.59 -0.59
C THR A 713 -20.94 35.80 -0.47
N VAL A 714 -20.16 34.74 -0.32
CA VAL A 714 -18.69 34.80 -0.25
C VAL A 714 -18.10 35.32 -1.56
N VAL A 715 -18.59 34.85 -2.71
CA VAL A 715 -18.19 35.36 -4.03
C VAL A 715 -18.46 36.85 -4.17
N ALA A 716 -19.65 37.31 -3.80
CA ALA A 716 -20.01 38.73 -3.88
C ALA A 716 -19.15 39.60 -2.96
N ARG A 717 -18.74 39.09 -1.80
CA ARG A 717 -17.78 39.76 -0.91
C ARG A 717 -16.40 39.85 -1.56
N ALA A 718 -15.90 38.73 -2.11
CA ALA A 718 -14.61 38.70 -2.79
C ALA A 718 -14.54 39.68 -3.97
N GLN A 719 -15.60 39.82 -4.75
CA GLN A 719 -15.69 40.75 -5.88
C GLN A 719 -15.65 42.24 -5.48
N ARG A 720 -15.99 42.57 -4.23
CA ARG A 720 -15.96 43.95 -3.71
C ARG A 720 -14.60 44.33 -3.11
N LEU A 721 -13.70 43.37 -2.90
CA LEU A 721 -12.38 43.62 -2.34
C LEU A 721 -11.55 44.49 -3.30
N PRO A 722 -10.93 45.57 -2.81
CA PRO A 722 -10.00 46.36 -3.62
C PRO A 722 -8.69 45.58 -3.85
N GLY A 723 -8.04 45.83 -4.99
CA GLY A 723 -6.71 45.30 -5.29
C GLY A 723 -6.68 43.97 -6.04
N GLU A 724 -5.46 43.49 -6.32
CA GLU A 724 -5.20 42.30 -7.14
C GLU A 724 -5.57 41.00 -6.43
N ALA A 725 -5.25 40.87 -5.14
CA ALA A 725 -5.58 39.70 -4.33
C ALA A 725 -7.09 39.39 -4.31
N GLY A 726 -7.94 40.41 -4.15
CA GLY A 726 -9.39 40.28 -4.20
C GLY A 726 -9.89 39.77 -5.56
N ARG A 727 -9.33 40.29 -6.66
CA ARG A 727 -9.64 39.83 -8.02
C ARG A 727 -9.20 38.39 -8.25
N MET A 728 -8.02 37.98 -7.78
CA MET A 728 -7.53 36.61 -7.90
C MET A 728 -8.45 35.62 -7.16
N VAL A 729 -8.83 35.94 -5.91
CA VAL A 729 -9.77 35.10 -5.13
C VAL A 729 -11.14 35.05 -5.80
N ALA A 730 -11.69 36.19 -6.20
CA ALA A 730 -12.98 36.24 -6.89
C ALA A 730 -12.96 35.43 -8.20
N ALA A 731 -11.89 35.55 -9.01
CA ALA A 731 -11.72 34.78 -10.23
C ALA A 731 -11.68 33.27 -9.95
N ARG A 732 -10.95 32.83 -8.93
CA ARG A 732 -10.86 31.41 -8.53
C ARG A 732 -12.17 30.84 -7.99
N LEU A 733 -13.02 31.67 -7.38
CA LEU A 733 -14.33 31.25 -6.87
C LEU A 733 -15.44 31.28 -7.94
N THR A 734 -15.24 31.98 -9.07
CA THR A 734 -16.28 32.19 -10.10
C THR A 734 -16.01 31.51 -11.43
N ALA A 735 -14.77 31.55 -11.90
CA ALA A 735 -14.35 30.73 -13.03
C ALA A 735 -14.11 29.31 -12.51
N ARG A 736 -14.47 28.27 -13.27
CA ARG A 736 -13.76 27.00 -13.16
C ARG A 736 -12.37 27.30 -13.73
N PRO A 737 -11.31 27.53 -12.92
CA PRO A 737 -9.99 27.70 -13.49
C PRO A 737 -9.68 26.49 -14.36
N VAL A 738 -9.02 26.69 -15.49
CA VAL A 738 -8.60 25.58 -16.34
C VAL A 738 -7.64 24.73 -15.53
N GLU A 739 -8.12 23.58 -15.07
CA GLU A 739 -7.34 22.69 -14.21
C GLU A 739 -6.07 22.22 -14.93
N PRO A 740 -4.94 22.13 -14.21
CA PRO A 740 -3.71 21.56 -14.76
C PRO A 740 -3.98 20.20 -15.41
N GLN A 741 -3.64 20.06 -16.69
CA GLN A 741 -3.82 18.81 -17.40
C GLN A 741 -2.68 17.86 -17.06
N VAL A 742 -3.02 16.73 -16.43
CA VAL A 742 -2.07 15.66 -16.11
C VAL A 742 -2.14 14.58 -17.18
N THR A 743 -0.99 14.19 -17.70
CA THR A 743 -0.82 12.98 -18.51
C THR A 743 0.22 12.07 -17.85
N LEU A 744 -0.08 10.78 -17.72
CA LEU A 744 0.85 9.82 -17.15
C LEU A 744 1.62 9.08 -18.24
N ARG A 745 2.95 9.22 -18.24
CA ARG A 745 3.84 8.51 -19.15
C ARG A 745 4.59 7.39 -18.43
N TRP A 746 4.43 6.19 -18.98
CA TRP A 746 5.12 5.00 -18.51
C TRP A 746 6.53 4.95 -19.09
N THR A 747 7.54 4.83 -18.22
CA THR A 747 8.95 4.74 -18.62
C THR A 747 9.68 3.67 -17.79
N THR A 748 10.94 3.41 -18.12
CA THR A 748 11.81 2.49 -17.38
C THR A 748 13.13 3.18 -17.06
N HIS A 749 13.62 3.00 -15.83
CA HIS A 749 14.94 3.44 -15.41
C HIS A 749 15.75 2.24 -14.95
N GLY A 750 16.76 1.82 -15.70
CA GLY A 750 17.58 0.65 -15.36
C GLY A 750 16.78 -0.65 -15.19
N ASN A 751 15.77 -0.88 -16.05
CA ASN A 751 14.77 -1.96 -16.00
C ASN A 751 13.67 -1.84 -14.91
N ASP A 752 13.68 -0.78 -14.11
CA ASP A 752 12.64 -0.51 -13.11
C ASP A 752 11.52 0.37 -13.70
N PRO A 753 10.23 -0.02 -13.57
CA PRO A 753 9.13 0.78 -14.10
C PRO A 753 8.94 2.08 -13.32
N ARG A 754 8.71 3.16 -14.07
CA ARG A 754 8.55 4.54 -13.59
C ARG A 754 7.32 5.15 -14.26
N ILE A 755 6.61 6.00 -13.54
CA ILE A 755 5.43 6.72 -14.07
C ILE A 755 5.72 8.21 -13.92
N LEU A 756 5.99 8.89 -15.03
CA LEU A 756 6.19 10.34 -15.04
C LEU A 756 4.83 11.04 -15.23
N ALA A 757 4.57 12.05 -14.43
CA ALA A 757 3.46 12.96 -14.65
C ALA A 757 3.94 14.14 -15.51
N GLU A 758 3.36 14.27 -16.70
CA GLU A 758 3.52 15.44 -17.57
C GLU A 758 2.35 16.38 -17.29
N ILE A 759 2.66 17.61 -16.86
CA ILE A 759 1.66 18.57 -16.41
C ILE A 759 1.68 19.78 -17.33
N THR A 760 0.52 20.09 -17.92
CA THR A 760 0.33 21.30 -18.73
C THR A 760 -0.49 22.31 -17.95
N LEU A 761 0.09 23.49 -17.73
CA LEU A 761 -0.56 24.60 -17.04
C LEU A 761 -1.27 25.54 -18.02
N ALA A 762 -2.41 26.08 -17.61
CA ALA A 762 -2.98 27.25 -18.26
C ALA A 762 -2.10 28.49 -18.00
N PRO A 763 -2.11 29.50 -18.89
CA PRO A 763 -1.33 30.73 -18.69
C PRO A 763 -1.59 31.41 -17.34
N GLU A 764 -2.85 31.44 -16.89
CA GLU A 764 -3.24 32.01 -15.59
C GLU A 764 -2.70 31.26 -14.36
N ASP A 765 -2.30 29.99 -14.52
CA ASP A 765 -1.79 29.14 -13.43
C ASP A 765 -0.25 29.06 -13.45
N HIS A 766 0.39 29.62 -14.47
CA HIS A 766 1.84 29.54 -14.66
C HIS A 766 2.60 30.20 -13.49
N ASP A 767 2.25 31.43 -13.14
CA ASP A 767 2.90 32.17 -12.05
C ASP A 767 2.65 31.55 -10.66
N LEU A 768 1.57 30.76 -10.53
CA LEU A 768 1.19 30.10 -9.28
C LEU A 768 1.89 28.75 -9.08
N LEU A 769 2.17 28.01 -10.15
CA LEU A 769 2.56 26.59 -10.07
C LEU A 769 3.88 26.24 -10.80
N ALA A 770 4.36 27.02 -11.77
CA ALA A 770 5.40 26.57 -12.70
C ALA A 770 6.70 26.08 -12.03
N ASP A 771 7.22 26.86 -11.09
CA ASP A 771 8.39 26.57 -10.26
C ASP A 771 8.17 25.37 -9.32
N LEU A 772 6.94 25.18 -8.82
CA LEU A 772 6.58 24.01 -8.02
C LEU A 772 6.52 22.73 -8.87
N LEU A 773 6.20 22.83 -10.15
CA LEU A 773 5.95 21.69 -11.05
C LEU A 773 7.16 21.23 -11.88
N THR A 774 8.36 21.73 -11.57
CA THR A 774 9.62 21.24 -12.15
C THR A 774 9.74 19.71 -12.01
N SER A 775 9.99 19.00 -13.11
CA SER A 775 10.06 17.53 -13.18
C SER A 775 11.16 16.97 -12.25
N ARG A 776 10.82 15.99 -11.40
CA ARG A 776 11.73 15.45 -10.38
C ARG A 776 11.94 13.96 -10.47
N THR A 777 13.14 13.53 -10.08
CA THR A 777 13.53 12.12 -10.00
C THR A 777 13.58 11.60 -8.54
N SER A 778 13.16 12.42 -7.57
CA SER A 778 13.11 12.10 -6.13
C SER A 778 11.69 11.80 -5.64
N SER A 779 11.59 11.09 -4.51
CA SER A 779 10.30 10.74 -3.91
C SER A 779 9.73 11.89 -3.09
N GLU A 780 8.51 12.33 -3.41
CA GLU A 780 7.75 13.25 -2.56
C GLU A 780 6.67 12.48 -1.81
N SER A 781 6.57 12.74 -0.50
CA SER A 781 5.56 12.10 0.32
C SER A 781 4.21 12.77 0.10
N CYS A 782 3.19 11.98 -0.27
CA CYS A 782 1.81 12.45 -0.42
C CYS A 782 1.34 13.23 0.82
N GLN A 783 1.56 12.67 2.02
CA GLN A 783 1.27 13.31 3.30
C GLN A 783 1.86 14.73 3.44
N ARG A 784 3.05 14.99 2.87
CA ARG A 784 3.75 16.28 2.99
C ARG A 784 3.36 17.25 1.89
N LEU A 785 3.10 16.74 0.70
CA LEU A 785 2.76 17.55 -0.46
C LEU A 785 1.30 18.06 -0.40
N LEU A 786 0.39 17.26 0.16
CA LEU A 786 -1.03 17.58 0.21
C LEU A 786 -1.34 18.92 0.90
N PRO A 787 -0.79 19.26 2.07
CA PRO A 787 -1.06 20.55 2.72
C PRO A 787 -0.53 21.78 1.96
N ALA A 788 0.47 21.57 1.09
CA ALA A 788 1.01 22.62 0.23
C ALA A 788 0.10 22.89 -0.99
N LEU A 789 -0.53 21.84 -1.51
CA LEU A 789 -1.37 21.82 -2.71
C LEU A 789 -2.79 21.33 -2.42
N ALA A 790 -3.39 21.76 -1.30
CA ALA A 790 -4.63 21.18 -0.79
C ALA A 790 -5.83 21.35 -1.75
N GLY A 791 -5.83 22.41 -2.58
CA GLY A 791 -6.82 22.62 -3.63
C GLY A 791 -6.59 21.83 -4.93
N TYR A 792 -5.50 21.05 -5.03
CA TYR A 792 -5.05 20.40 -6.26
C TYR A 792 -4.78 18.90 -6.05
N ARG A 793 -5.78 18.14 -5.56
CA ARG A 793 -5.61 16.70 -5.26
C ARG A 793 -5.00 15.89 -6.41
N GLU A 794 -5.37 16.20 -7.65
CA GLU A 794 -4.88 15.48 -8.83
C GLU A 794 -3.38 15.69 -9.06
N LEU A 795 -2.85 16.89 -8.82
CA LEU A 795 -1.41 17.15 -8.90
C LEU A 795 -0.64 16.37 -7.85
N VAL A 796 -1.17 16.31 -6.62
CA VAL A 796 -0.57 15.54 -5.53
C VAL A 796 -0.57 14.05 -5.85
N ALA A 797 -1.69 13.53 -6.36
CA ALA A 797 -1.81 12.14 -6.79
C ALA A 797 -0.84 11.82 -7.94
N ALA A 798 -0.77 12.68 -8.96
CA ALA A 798 0.11 12.50 -10.11
C ALA A 798 1.60 12.49 -9.75
N ARG A 799 2.02 13.28 -8.75
CA ARG A 799 3.41 13.25 -8.26
C ARG A 799 3.69 12.03 -7.39
N SER A 800 2.68 11.52 -6.70
CA SER A 800 2.80 10.35 -5.84
C SER A 800 2.93 9.02 -6.60
N VAL A 801 2.61 8.97 -7.91
CA VAL A 801 2.67 7.72 -8.69
C VAL A 801 4.06 7.37 -9.23
N TYR A 802 5.06 8.26 -9.13
CA TYR A 802 6.40 8.05 -9.70
C TYR A 802 7.07 6.74 -9.27
N GLY A 803 6.99 6.44 -7.97
CA GLY A 803 7.56 5.25 -7.35
C GLY A 803 6.62 4.06 -7.25
N LEU A 804 5.37 4.16 -7.74
CA LEU A 804 4.28 3.24 -7.40
C LEU A 804 4.59 1.77 -7.71
N LEU A 805 5.25 1.53 -8.85
CA LEU A 805 5.62 0.18 -9.31
C LEU A 805 7.11 -0.14 -9.15
N SER A 806 7.85 0.78 -8.52
CA SER A 806 9.29 0.65 -8.40
C SER A 806 9.68 -0.54 -7.53
N SER A 807 10.85 -1.13 -7.78
CA SER A 807 11.53 -2.01 -6.84
C SER A 807 12.43 -1.24 -5.83
N TRP A 808 12.67 0.05 -6.08
CA TRP A 808 13.47 0.93 -5.23
C TRP A 808 12.63 1.44 -4.04
N PRO A 809 13.28 1.77 -2.89
CA PRO A 809 12.62 2.28 -1.69
C PRO A 809 12.25 3.76 -1.81
N ILE A 810 11.55 4.11 -2.89
CA ILE A 810 10.95 5.43 -3.13
C ILE A 810 9.67 5.49 -2.30
N ALA A 811 9.34 6.65 -1.73
CA ALA A 811 8.06 6.83 -1.03
C ALA A 811 6.89 6.40 -1.94
N ARG A 812 5.96 5.63 -1.39
CA ARG A 812 4.74 5.18 -2.08
C ARG A 812 3.54 5.61 -1.25
N PRO A 813 2.47 6.08 -1.90
CA PRO A 813 1.25 6.40 -1.21
C PRO A 813 0.67 5.14 -0.57
N ASP A 814 0.33 5.21 0.70
CA ASP A 814 -0.34 4.14 1.41
C ASP A 814 -1.88 4.31 1.38
N THR A 815 -2.58 3.47 2.15
CA THR A 815 -4.04 3.53 2.23
C THR A 815 -4.54 4.79 2.93
N ASP A 816 -3.78 5.35 3.87
CA ASP A 816 -4.12 6.60 4.55
C ASP A 816 -3.94 7.80 3.62
N ASP A 817 -2.86 7.81 2.83
CA ASP A 817 -2.63 8.80 1.77
C ASP A 817 -3.79 8.82 0.78
N LEU A 818 -4.27 7.65 0.34
CA LEU A 818 -5.42 7.56 -0.57
C LEU A 818 -6.72 8.10 0.05
N ARG A 819 -6.92 7.89 1.37
CA ARG A 819 -8.07 8.48 2.09
C ARG A 819 -7.97 10.00 2.15
N ARG A 820 -6.80 10.54 2.49
CA ARG A 820 -6.56 11.98 2.54
C ARG A 820 -6.77 12.63 1.17
N LEU A 821 -6.26 12.02 0.10
CA LEU A 821 -6.48 12.48 -1.28
C LEU A 821 -7.95 12.46 -1.71
N ALA A 822 -8.72 11.47 -1.27
CA ALA A 822 -10.14 11.40 -1.58
C ALA A 822 -10.97 12.47 -0.85
N LEU A 823 -10.53 12.93 0.32
CA LEU A 823 -11.17 13.99 1.11
C LEU A 823 -10.70 15.40 0.76
N ALA A 824 -9.48 15.53 0.20
CA ALA A 824 -8.94 16.79 -0.30
C ALA A 824 -9.81 17.37 -1.42
N ASP A 825 -9.61 18.63 -1.77
CA ASP A 825 -10.43 19.31 -2.77
C ASP A 825 -9.82 19.28 -4.19
N GLY A 826 -10.64 19.57 -5.21
CA GLY A 826 -10.27 19.57 -6.64
C GLY A 826 -10.78 18.34 -7.40
N PRO A 827 -10.68 18.30 -8.75
CA PRO A 827 -11.17 17.18 -9.53
C PRO A 827 -10.26 15.95 -9.41
N GLY A 828 -10.81 14.76 -9.62
CA GLY A 828 -10.02 13.56 -9.89
C GLY A 828 -9.60 13.46 -11.36
N GLY A 829 -8.35 13.10 -11.62
CA GLY A 829 -7.80 12.87 -12.96
C GLY A 829 -6.99 11.57 -13.07
N PRO A 830 -6.07 11.46 -14.05
CA PRO A 830 -5.27 10.25 -14.29
C PRO A 830 -4.43 9.77 -13.11
N GLY A 831 -3.83 10.68 -12.34
CA GLY A 831 -3.07 10.37 -11.13
C GLY A 831 -3.94 9.70 -10.07
N MET A 832 -5.08 10.33 -9.74
CA MET A 832 -6.02 9.76 -8.77
C MET A 832 -6.62 8.44 -9.28
N ALA A 833 -6.94 8.37 -10.56
CA ALA A 833 -7.45 7.17 -11.21
C ALA A 833 -6.48 5.99 -11.12
N LEU A 834 -5.17 6.24 -11.32
CA LEU A 834 -4.15 5.20 -11.21
C LEU A 834 -3.99 4.69 -9.77
N LEU A 835 -4.05 5.58 -8.77
CA LEU A 835 -4.01 5.18 -7.36
C LEU A 835 -5.23 4.34 -6.96
N LEU A 836 -6.43 4.74 -7.41
CA LEU A 836 -7.66 3.95 -7.21
C LEU A 836 -7.58 2.59 -7.91
N ALA A 837 -7.14 2.55 -9.17
CA ALA A 837 -6.95 1.31 -9.92
C ALA A 837 -5.92 0.37 -9.28
N TRP A 838 -4.82 0.93 -8.76
CA TRP A 838 -3.81 0.19 -8.00
C TRP A 838 -4.39 -0.38 -6.69
N SER A 839 -5.21 0.40 -5.99
CA SER A 839 -5.86 -0.04 -4.75
C SER A 839 -6.79 -1.23 -4.98
N LEU A 840 -7.55 -1.26 -6.09
CA LEU A 840 -8.42 -2.39 -6.48
C LEU A 840 -7.66 -3.71 -6.59
N LEU A 841 -6.34 -3.67 -6.84
CA LEU A 841 -5.50 -4.86 -6.98
C LEU A 841 -4.89 -5.35 -5.65
N GLY A 842 -5.24 -4.72 -4.52
CA GLY A 842 -4.81 -5.08 -3.17
C GLY A 842 -3.53 -4.39 -2.69
N GLY A 843 -2.99 -3.44 -3.48
CA GLY A 843 -1.80 -2.66 -3.16
C GLY A 843 -0.56 -3.48 -2.76
N ASP A 844 0.37 -2.87 -2.01
CA ASP A 844 1.60 -3.52 -1.55
C ASP A 844 1.41 -4.43 -0.31
N SER A 845 0.27 -4.34 0.39
CA SER A 845 0.17 -4.83 1.78
C SER A 845 -0.62 -6.12 1.99
N GLY A 846 -1.27 -6.68 0.96
CA GLY A 846 -2.09 -7.88 1.10
C GLY A 846 -3.24 -7.73 2.12
N ARG A 847 -3.63 -6.49 2.43
CA ARG A 847 -4.79 -6.13 3.26
C ARG A 847 -6.01 -5.90 2.37
N ALA A 848 -7.21 -5.93 2.98
CA ALA A 848 -8.44 -5.62 2.28
C ALA A 848 -8.39 -4.21 1.64
N THR A 849 -8.83 -4.11 0.40
CA THR A 849 -8.87 -2.86 -0.36
C THR A 849 -9.79 -1.84 0.33
N PRO A 850 -9.31 -0.60 0.60
CA PRO A 850 -10.16 0.47 1.12
C PRO A 850 -11.21 0.85 0.07
N LYS A 851 -12.49 0.77 0.43
CA LYS A 851 -13.62 1.12 -0.45
C LYS A 851 -14.05 2.57 -0.27
N GLU A 852 -13.77 3.13 0.90
CA GLU A 852 -14.20 4.45 1.33
C GLU A 852 -13.74 5.56 0.37
N PRO A 853 -12.46 5.59 -0.09
CA PRO A 853 -12.01 6.61 -1.04
C PRO A 853 -12.83 6.63 -2.34
N PHE A 854 -13.15 5.46 -2.88
CA PHE A 854 -13.94 5.34 -4.09
C PHE A 854 -15.38 5.84 -3.87
N LEU A 855 -16.00 5.46 -2.75
CA LEU A 855 -17.37 5.84 -2.41
C LEU A 855 -17.50 7.34 -2.09
N TRP A 856 -16.52 7.93 -1.39
CA TRP A 856 -16.50 9.37 -1.10
C TRP A 856 -16.41 10.21 -2.36
N MET A 857 -15.52 9.83 -3.29
CA MET A 857 -15.41 10.52 -4.58
C MET A 857 -16.61 10.28 -5.50
N ALA A 858 -17.25 9.11 -5.41
CA ALA A 858 -18.50 8.85 -6.10
C ALA A 858 -19.61 9.77 -5.56
N ALA A 859 -19.70 9.90 -4.23
CA ALA A 859 -20.68 10.76 -3.57
C ALA A 859 -20.47 12.25 -3.87
N SER A 860 -19.22 12.71 -4.01
CA SER A 860 -18.91 14.09 -4.39
C SER A 860 -19.05 14.37 -5.89
N GLY A 861 -19.16 13.33 -6.72
CA GLY A 861 -19.17 13.46 -8.18
C GLY A 861 -17.79 13.65 -8.82
N ASP A 862 -16.72 13.61 -8.03
CA ASP A 862 -15.33 13.85 -8.47
C ASP A 862 -14.63 12.57 -8.98
N LEU A 863 -15.27 11.40 -8.88
CA LEU A 863 -14.66 10.13 -9.26
C LEU A 863 -14.37 10.07 -10.77
N PRO A 864 -13.11 9.92 -11.19
CA PRO A 864 -12.74 9.78 -12.60
C PRO A 864 -12.93 8.33 -13.07
N ALA A 865 -14.16 7.82 -12.98
CA ALA A 865 -14.48 6.39 -13.13
C ALA A 865 -13.97 5.76 -14.44
N GLU A 866 -14.19 6.41 -15.58
CA GLU A 866 -13.69 5.91 -16.88
C GLU A 866 -12.16 5.87 -16.93
N GLU A 867 -11.50 6.88 -16.37
CA GLU A 867 -10.03 6.91 -16.30
C GLU A 867 -9.49 5.83 -15.36
N VAL A 868 -10.19 5.54 -14.24
CA VAL A 868 -9.87 4.38 -13.38
C VAL A 868 -9.88 3.10 -14.20
N GLY A 869 -10.88 2.93 -15.08
CA GLY A 869 -10.95 1.82 -16.02
C GLY A 869 -9.76 1.74 -16.97
N ARG A 870 -9.37 2.87 -17.57
CA ARG A 870 -8.20 2.97 -18.48
C ARG A 870 -6.89 2.62 -17.76
N GLN A 871 -6.66 3.19 -16.58
CA GLN A 871 -5.47 2.91 -15.78
C GLN A 871 -5.45 1.46 -15.28
N PHE A 872 -6.62 0.90 -14.94
CA PHE A 872 -6.73 -0.50 -14.58
C PHE A 872 -6.35 -1.42 -15.76
N ALA A 873 -6.78 -1.10 -16.98
CA ALA A 873 -6.35 -1.81 -18.20
C ALA A 873 -4.82 -1.80 -18.36
N ALA A 874 -4.16 -0.67 -18.09
CA ALA A 874 -2.71 -0.53 -18.16
C ALA A 874 -1.97 -1.37 -17.09
N LEU A 875 -2.57 -1.58 -15.91
CA LEU A 875 -1.99 -2.39 -14.83
C LEU A 875 -2.13 -3.91 -15.04
N LEU A 876 -3.23 -4.37 -15.67
CA LEU A 876 -3.55 -5.80 -15.80
C LEU A 876 -2.42 -6.67 -16.42
N PRO A 877 -1.71 -6.26 -17.49
CA PRO A 877 -0.61 -7.04 -18.04
C PRO A 877 0.57 -7.23 -17.08
N ARG A 878 0.75 -6.29 -16.15
CA ARG A 878 1.91 -6.16 -15.25
C ARG A 878 1.69 -6.88 -13.91
N LEU A 879 0.45 -6.96 -13.44
CA LEU A 879 0.07 -7.55 -12.14
C LEU A 879 -0.78 -8.82 -12.30
N ARG A 880 -0.20 -9.86 -12.91
CA ARG A 880 -0.92 -11.12 -13.18
C ARG A 880 -1.34 -11.81 -11.87
N GLY A 881 -2.64 -11.95 -11.64
CA GLY A 881 -3.21 -12.78 -10.55
C GLY A 881 -4.25 -12.09 -9.66
N HIS A 882 -4.39 -10.77 -9.75
CA HIS A 882 -5.25 -9.99 -8.83
C HIS A 882 -6.64 -9.64 -9.38
N LEU A 883 -6.94 -10.02 -10.63
CA LEU A 883 -8.22 -9.71 -11.27
C LEU A 883 -9.46 -10.23 -10.50
N PRO A 884 -9.49 -11.46 -9.97
CA PRO A 884 -10.68 -11.93 -9.22
C PRO A 884 -10.98 -11.05 -8.02
N GLU A 885 -9.93 -10.58 -7.33
CA GLU A 885 -10.06 -9.73 -6.15
C GLU A 885 -10.53 -8.31 -6.50
N ALA A 886 -10.04 -7.77 -7.62
CA ALA A 886 -10.50 -6.49 -8.13
C ALA A 886 -11.97 -6.53 -8.56
N LEU A 887 -12.40 -7.58 -9.26
CA LEU A 887 -13.80 -7.75 -9.65
C LEU A 887 -14.71 -7.94 -8.44
N ARG A 888 -14.27 -8.69 -7.41
CA ARG A 888 -14.97 -8.81 -6.13
C ARG A 888 -15.13 -7.44 -5.46
N THR A 889 -14.07 -6.64 -5.43
CA THR A 889 -14.11 -5.29 -4.86
C THR A 889 -15.07 -4.38 -5.62
N LEU A 890 -15.08 -4.42 -6.96
CA LEU A 890 -16.03 -3.67 -7.79
C LEU A 890 -17.48 -4.13 -7.58
N GLN A 891 -17.72 -5.43 -7.43
CA GLN A 891 -19.04 -5.95 -7.06
C GLN A 891 -19.50 -5.39 -5.72
N GLU A 892 -18.63 -5.42 -4.71
CA GLU A 892 -18.95 -4.89 -3.39
C GLU A 892 -19.20 -3.37 -3.41
N LEU A 893 -18.51 -2.62 -4.28
CA LEU A 893 -18.80 -1.20 -4.50
C LEU A 893 -20.19 -0.99 -5.12
N ALA A 894 -20.58 -1.82 -6.10
CA ALA A 894 -21.91 -1.79 -6.70
C ALA A 894 -23.01 -2.11 -5.66
N GLU A 895 -22.80 -3.11 -4.81
CA GLU A 895 -23.68 -3.48 -3.69
C GLU A 895 -23.79 -2.36 -2.63
N LEU A 896 -22.78 -1.49 -2.53
CA LEU A 896 -22.77 -0.32 -1.66
C LEU A 896 -23.39 0.94 -2.30
N GLY A 897 -23.92 0.82 -3.52
CA GLY A 897 -24.65 1.90 -4.20
C GLY A 897 -23.92 2.51 -5.39
N ALA A 898 -22.65 2.19 -5.63
CA ALA A 898 -21.84 2.79 -6.71
C ALA A 898 -21.96 2.04 -8.06
N HIS A 899 -23.14 1.51 -8.39
CA HIS A 899 -23.34 0.68 -9.58
C HIS A 899 -23.16 1.46 -10.90
N GLN A 900 -23.52 2.76 -10.91
CA GLN A 900 -23.30 3.62 -12.08
C GLN A 900 -21.81 3.87 -12.32
N GLU A 901 -21.05 4.12 -11.26
CA GLU A 901 -19.62 4.36 -11.27
C GLU A 901 -18.86 3.10 -11.67
N VAL A 902 -19.27 1.94 -11.16
CA VAL A 902 -18.70 0.64 -11.57
C VAL A 902 -18.93 0.39 -13.06
N TRP A 903 -20.11 0.71 -13.60
CA TRP A 903 -20.33 0.65 -15.05
C TRP A 903 -19.41 1.61 -15.82
N ARG A 904 -19.25 2.85 -15.36
CA ARG A 904 -18.31 3.82 -15.96
C ARG A 904 -16.85 3.36 -15.91
N VAL A 905 -16.44 2.64 -14.86
CA VAL A 905 -15.13 1.97 -14.82
C VAL A 905 -15.03 0.92 -15.93
N MET A 906 -16.08 0.12 -16.15
CA MET A 906 -16.10 -0.89 -17.21
C MET A 906 -16.07 -0.26 -18.61
N THR A 907 -16.73 0.87 -18.85
CA THR A 907 -16.69 1.56 -20.15
C THR A 907 -15.32 2.14 -20.49
N GLY A 908 -14.50 2.49 -19.48
CA GLY A 908 -13.09 2.83 -19.69
C GLY A 908 -12.17 1.62 -19.86
N LEU A 909 -12.43 0.55 -19.11
CA LEU A 909 -11.61 -0.67 -19.08
C LEU A 909 -11.72 -1.50 -20.36
N LEU A 910 -12.95 -1.75 -20.85
CA LEU A 910 -13.18 -2.66 -21.98
C LEU A 910 -12.51 -2.18 -23.27
N PRO A 911 -12.66 -0.91 -23.70
CA PRO A 911 -12.04 -0.43 -24.93
C PRO A 911 -10.51 -0.39 -24.85
N ALA A 912 -9.93 -0.19 -23.65
CA ALA A 912 -8.48 -0.18 -23.46
C ALA A 912 -7.88 -1.59 -23.41
N TYR A 913 -8.60 -2.57 -22.85
CA TYR A 913 -8.07 -3.92 -22.64
C TYR A 913 -8.37 -4.91 -23.78
N LEU A 914 -9.52 -4.78 -24.45
CA LEU A 914 -9.97 -5.74 -25.46
C LEU A 914 -9.31 -5.57 -26.84
N GLN A 915 -8.38 -4.62 -27.00
CA GLN A 915 -7.63 -4.41 -28.26
C GLN A 915 -6.58 -5.51 -28.54
N ALA A 916 -6.37 -6.45 -27.61
CA ALA A 916 -5.37 -7.51 -27.75
C ALA A 916 -5.78 -8.60 -28.76
N GLU A 917 -4.83 -9.09 -29.56
CA GLU A 917 -5.06 -10.03 -30.68
C GLU A 917 -5.60 -11.42 -30.27
N ARG A 918 -5.48 -11.83 -29.00
CA ARG A 918 -5.88 -13.18 -28.53
C ARG A 918 -6.82 -13.13 -27.33
N ALA A 919 -8.01 -13.70 -27.51
CA ALA A 919 -8.98 -13.96 -26.45
C ALA A 919 -8.43 -14.95 -25.41
N THR A 920 -8.46 -14.56 -24.13
CA THR A 920 -8.10 -15.41 -22.98
C THR A 920 -9.29 -15.56 -22.02
N THR A 921 -9.21 -16.47 -21.04
CA THR A 921 -10.22 -16.63 -19.99
C THR A 921 -10.47 -15.34 -19.19
N THR A 922 -9.44 -14.50 -19.05
CA THR A 922 -9.55 -13.15 -18.46
C THR A 922 -10.50 -12.26 -19.24
N HIS A 923 -10.45 -12.28 -20.58
CA HIS A 923 -11.33 -11.48 -21.42
C HIS A 923 -12.79 -11.90 -21.22
N THR A 924 -13.07 -13.22 -21.21
CA THR A 924 -14.42 -13.74 -21.00
C THR A 924 -14.97 -13.33 -19.64
N ARG A 925 -14.15 -13.41 -18.57
CA ARG A 925 -14.56 -12.98 -17.22
C ARG A 925 -14.88 -11.49 -17.15
N LEU A 926 -14.05 -10.64 -17.75
CA LEU A 926 -14.28 -9.19 -17.79
C LEU A 926 -15.57 -8.82 -18.52
N VAL A 927 -15.82 -9.43 -19.68
CA VAL A 927 -17.05 -9.16 -20.45
C VAL A 927 -18.29 -9.71 -19.75
N SER A 928 -18.18 -10.87 -19.08
CA SER A 928 -19.26 -11.39 -18.23
C SER A 928 -19.61 -10.44 -17.10
N PHE A 929 -18.60 -9.97 -16.35
CA PHE A 929 -18.80 -9.00 -15.27
C PHE A 929 -19.37 -7.67 -15.79
N ALA A 930 -18.92 -7.21 -16.97
CA ALA A 930 -19.47 -6.01 -17.59
C ALA A 930 -20.97 -6.16 -17.93
N ALA A 931 -21.41 -7.33 -18.38
CA ALA A 931 -22.84 -7.61 -18.59
C ALA A 931 -23.64 -7.48 -17.29
N ASP A 932 -23.08 -7.97 -16.18
CA ASP A 932 -23.72 -7.86 -14.87
C ASP A 932 -23.73 -6.40 -14.37
N ALA A 933 -22.61 -5.67 -14.51
CA ALA A 933 -22.52 -4.25 -14.16
C ALA A 933 -23.47 -3.37 -14.99
N ALA A 934 -23.61 -3.64 -16.29
CA ALA A 934 -24.58 -2.95 -17.15
C ALA A 934 -26.02 -3.20 -16.71
N ALA A 935 -26.33 -4.42 -16.25
CA ALA A 935 -27.63 -4.77 -15.71
C ALA A 935 -27.91 -4.04 -14.39
N TRP A 936 -26.96 -4.03 -13.45
CA TRP A 936 -27.09 -3.29 -12.19
C TRP A 936 -27.27 -1.79 -12.40
N ALA A 937 -26.55 -1.20 -13.38
CA ALA A 937 -26.63 0.22 -13.68
C ALA A 937 -27.85 0.62 -14.52
N GLY A 938 -28.63 -0.34 -15.04
CA GLY A 938 -29.66 -0.05 -16.05
C GLY A 938 -29.07 0.61 -17.30
N ALA A 939 -27.80 0.35 -17.60
CA ALA A 939 -27.06 1.06 -18.64
C ALA A 939 -27.62 0.74 -20.04
N ARG A 940 -27.58 1.75 -20.91
CA ARG A 940 -27.97 1.69 -22.32
C ARG A 940 -26.93 2.43 -23.16
N GLY A 941 -26.91 2.15 -24.46
CA GLY A 941 -26.00 2.78 -25.41
C GLY A 941 -24.91 1.85 -25.91
N GLU A 942 -24.53 2.02 -27.17
CA GLU A 942 -23.60 1.12 -27.85
C GLU A 942 -22.15 1.32 -27.39
N LEU A 943 -21.44 0.21 -27.18
CA LEU A 943 -19.99 0.17 -27.00
C LEU A 943 -19.35 -0.45 -28.24
N PRO A 944 -18.66 0.32 -29.12
CA PRO A 944 -18.17 -0.17 -30.40
C PRO A 944 -17.35 -1.47 -30.32
N VAL A 945 -16.45 -1.55 -29.33
CA VAL A 945 -15.61 -2.75 -29.11
C VAL A 945 -16.42 -4.02 -28.79
N ILE A 946 -17.58 -3.87 -28.16
CA ILE A 946 -18.48 -4.99 -27.83
C ILE A 946 -19.35 -5.34 -29.04
N THR A 947 -19.82 -4.34 -29.80
CA THR A 947 -20.54 -4.55 -31.06
C THR A 947 -19.68 -5.34 -32.06
N ASP A 948 -18.41 -4.96 -32.21
CA ASP A 948 -17.44 -5.67 -33.07
C ASP A 948 -17.19 -7.12 -32.63
N LEU A 949 -17.23 -7.39 -31.32
CA LEU A 949 -17.09 -8.76 -30.79
C LEU A 949 -18.38 -9.57 -30.97
N ALA A 950 -19.54 -8.95 -30.82
CA ALA A 950 -20.84 -9.60 -30.93
C ALA A 950 -21.16 -10.05 -32.36
N THR A 951 -20.68 -9.30 -33.37
CA THR A 951 -20.87 -9.58 -34.81
C THR A 951 -19.97 -10.69 -35.37
N ARG A 952 -18.98 -11.18 -34.61
CA ARG A 952 -18.09 -12.26 -35.07
C ARG A 952 -18.86 -13.57 -35.26
N THR A 953 -18.54 -14.29 -36.34
CA THR A 953 -19.15 -15.58 -36.71
C THR A 953 -18.73 -16.74 -35.81
N ARG A 954 -17.58 -16.66 -35.14
CA ARG A 954 -17.04 -17.75 -34.30
C ARG A 954 -17.79 -17.84 -32.96
N THR A 955 -18.31 -19.02 -32.63
CA THR A 955 -18.97 -19.31 -31.35
C THR A 955 -17.94 -19.59 -30.26
N SER A 956 -17.49 -18.55 -29.55
CA SER A 956 -16.69 -18.68 -28.32
C SER A 956 -17.47 -18.14 -27.12
N ASP A 957 -17.11 -18.56 -25.90
CA ASP A 957 -17.74 -18.04 -24.67
C ASP A 957 -17.61 -16.51 -24.57
N LEU A 958 -16.49 -15.94 -25.04
CA LEU A 958 -16.29 -14.50 -25.11
C LEU A 958 -17.33 -13.84 -26.03
N VAL A 959 -17.55 -14.39 -27.23
CA VAL A 959 -18.56 -13.87 -28.19
C VAL A 959 -19.97 -14.03 -27.62
N ARG A 960 -20.26 -15.13 -26.90
CA ARG A 960 -21.55 -15.32 -26.22
C ARG A 960 -21.79 -14.23 -25.17
N GLN A 961 -20.80 -13.95 -24.32
CA GLN A 961 -20.93 -12.89 -23.31
C GLN A 961 -20.99 -11.49 -23.95
N ALA A 962 -20.25 -11.25 -25.03
CA ALA A 962 -20.34 -9.99 -25.78
C ALA A 962 -21.74 -9.77 -26.37
N ARG A 963 -22.38 -10.82 -26.92
CA ARG A 963 -23.77 -10.75 -27.40
C ARG A 963 -24.77 -10.50 -26.28
N ARG A 964 -24.59 -11.13 -25.11
CA ARG A 964 -25.41 -10.86 -23.92
C ARG A 964 -25.34 -9.39 -23.53
N LEU A 965 -24.14 -8.84 -23.40
CA LEU A 965 -23.93 -7.42 -23.08
C LEU A 965 -24.50 -6.51 -24.17
N HIS A 966 -24.22 -6.79 -25.44
CA HIS A 966 -24.75 -6.00 -26.57
C HIS A 966 -26.29 -5.97 -26.59
N THR A 967 -26.93 -7.12 -26.36
CA THR A 967 -28.40 -7.22 -26.31
C THR A 967 -28.97 -6.37 -25.18
N HIS A 968 -28.37 -6.41 -23.98
CA HIS A 968 -28.81 -5.57 -22.85
C HIS A 968 -28.66 -4.07 -23.15
N LEU A 969 -27.54 -3.67 -23.75
CA LEU A 969 -27.27 -2.26 -24.08
C LEU A 969 -28.16 -1.70 -25.20
N THR A 970 -28.65 -2.56 -26.08
CA THR A 970 -29.48 -2.21 -27.25
C THR A 970 -30.98 -2.49 -27.05
N SER A 971 -31.35 -3.23 -25.99
CA SER A 971 -32.76 -3.46 -25.65
C SER A 971 -33.44 -2.15 -25.21
N LEU A 972 -34.49 -1.77 -25.95
CA LEU A 972 -35.32 -0.59 -25.71
C LEU A 972 -36.14 -0.70 -24.42
#